data_AF-A0A2W4TIC5-F1
#
_entry.id   AF-A0A2W4TIC5-F1
#
_cell.length_a   1.000
_cell.length_b   1.000
_cell.length_c   1.000
_cell.angle_alpha   90.00
_cell.angle_beta   90.00
_cell.angle_gamma   90.00
#
_symmetry.space_group_name_H-M   'P 1'
#
loop_
_entity.id
_entity.type
_entity.pdbx_description
1 polymer ?
#
loop_
_entity_poly.entity_id
_entity_poly.type
_entity_poly.pdbx_seq_one_letter_code
_entity_poly.pdbx_strand_id
1 'polypeptide(L)'
;MLRLTVQPSASPRFYRFGPNVLDCLRGVLWQEGVEVPLTPRVLDILVTLVRHHGEVVTKDDFMRLVWQGAAVEDNNLARQISTLRKLLHERPDQREYIATVAGQGYRFVGTVTAFDELPDDLLPLVGRTRAATAGGDHGAPPTGVTTSVDANASAAPVAAVASAAAFGTSPAAATAEAPAAPPATIAQDGHASPRARNTVQTALLVGAAASLLILLATAWPDAPTNAAPVSRALWQVTYGPGAQVSSAWSPDGTKLALASDHDGNFDIWIHGLGDEEPRRLTDEPAHDWQPDWSPDGAWIAFRSERSGGGIYVVPAEGGRERRIAAFGSAPRWSPSGRHLLFTQAAPGATGAVKPFIAGLDHAPPRRVDHPALADLQIAAVAWAPDGRLSAWGRTGTRWRFVTVPIDAAGPVTESVVPEALQSDAAPVLGAFRWNPAGRFLYFEGRSDGIRNLWRVTVNPVTLAWTGVPERLTVGPGNDILPAPSPDGSRLAFSVDTSRPALWAFPFDAARGVLTADGEPLVAGEPGRSGADATSDGTRVLYRVQRADRQEIWLWHQTHGARPLVSRRGWNHSSPRLSHDDHLVAYQSSRRTIDAGTERRIVVLDLRDGTPRESVLVNLTGDQQIVPSDWSRDNGTILAACRPRAGASFGICTIAVDRPHQQRMLTARANVHLYQARYSPDQKWISFIGVPASDPSVSTIYIVPAEGGEWLALTDGTAYDDKPRWSPDGRVLYYVSNRDGRFEVWGRRFEPETGRVVGDAFRVTSFEGSRRILSPYLADMEMIVTADRLFLPMYEVSSRIWMLDQVDH
;
A
#
# COMPACT_ATOMS: atom_id res chain seq x y z
N MET A 1 34.33 41.30 -15.49
CA MET A 1 33.64 40.76 -16.68
C MET A 1 34.58 39.75 -17.34
N LEU A 2 34.15 38.61 -17.89
CA LEU A 2 32.82 37.99 -17.89
C LEU A 2 32.87 36.64 -17.16
N ARG A 3 31.71 36.14 -16.69
CA ARG A 3 31.50 34.70 -16.49
C ARG A 3 30.85 34.16 -17.77
N LEU A 4 31.36 33.07 -18.32
CA LEU A 4 30.63 32.24 -19.26
C LEU A 4 29.99 31.09 -18.48
N THR A 5 28.67 30.97 -18.59
CA THR A 5 27.89 29.93 -17.91
C THR A 5 27.75 28.74 -18.85
N VAL A 6 28.33 27.60 -18.49
CA VAL A 6 28.06 26.31 -19.14
C VAL A 6 27.07 25.56 -18.25
N GLN A 7 25.94 25.13 -18.82
CA GLN A 7 24.99 24.25 -18.11
C GLN A 7 25.55 22.82 -18.06
N PRO A 8 25.23 22.03 -17.01
CA PRO A 8 25.46 20.59 -17.07
C PRO A 8 24.58 19.98 -18.16
N SER A 9 25.18 19.32 -19.14
CA SER A 9 24.43 18.57 -20.15
C SER A 9 23.69 17.40 -19.51
N ALA A 10 22.49 17.10 -20.01
CA ALA A 10 21.82 15.84 -19.71
C ALA A 10 22.72 14.67 -20.13
N SER A 11 22.60 13.53 -19.46
CA SER A 11 23.27 12.31 -19.92
C SER A 11 22.45 11.65 -21.03
N PRO A 12 23.07 11.17 -22.12
CA PRO A 12 22.35 10.48 -23.19
C PRO A 12 21.49 9.33 -22.69
N ARG A 13 20.28 9.23 -23.24
CA ARG A 13 19.30 8.20 -22.88
C ARG A 13 19.61 6.87 -23.56
N PHE A 14 20.00 6.90 -24.83
CA PHE A 14 20.21 5.70 -25.64
C PHE A 14 21.69 5.51 -25.98
N TYR A 15 22.14 4.25 -25.99
CA TYR A 15 23.46 3.86 -26.49
C TYR A 15 23.31 2.66 -27.44
N ARG A 16 23.79 2.80 -28.68
CA ARG A 16 23.90 1.70 -29.65
C ARG A 16 25.33 1.16 -29.66
N PHE A 17 25.48 -0.16 -29.71
CA PHE A 17 26.75 -0.83 -29.96
C PHE A 17 26.50 -2.18 -30.66
N GLY A 18 27.12 -2.39 -31.83
CA GLY A 18 26.82 -3.55 -32.67
C GLY A 18 25.33 -3.63 -33.06
N PRO A 19 24.67 -4.80 -32.88
CA PRO A 19 23.22 -4.96 -33.10
C PRO A 19 22.37 -4.46 -31.91
N ASN A 20 22.99 -4.01 -30.82
CA ASN A 20 22.31 -3.75 -29.55
C ASN A 20 21.97 -2.27 -29.35
N VAL A 21 20.83 -2.00 -28.71
CA VAL A 21 20.38 -0.65 -28.32
C VAL A 21 19.95 -0.64 -26.85
N LEU A 22 20.68 0.08 -26.00
CA LEU A 22 20.37 0.26 -24.58
C LEU A 22 19.50 1.51 -24.39
N ASP A 23 18.34 1.39 -23.72
CA ASP A 23 17.57 2.53 -23.19
C ASP A 23 17.82 2.66 -21.67
N CYS A 24 18.61 3.66 -21.28
CA CYS A 24 18.98 3.91 -19.88
C CYS A 24 17.81 4.34 -18.99
N LEU A 25 16.71 4.85 -19.58
CA LEU A 25 15.54 5.32 -18.83
C LEU A 25 14.55 4.17 -18.59
N ARG A 26 14.39 3.26 -19.55
CA ARG A 26 13.62 2.02 -19.38
C ARG A 26 14.39 0.95 -18.60
N GLY A 27 15.72 0.98 -18.66
CA GLY A 27 16.60 -0.04 -18.06
C GLY A 27 16.66 -1.34 -18.86
N VAL A 28 16.55 -1.24 -20.19
CA VAL A 28 16.42 -2.42 -21.07
C VAL A 28 17.42 -2.38 -22.22
N LEU A 29 17.95 -3.54 -22.57
CA LEU A 29 18.80 -3.76 -23.73
C LEU A 29 17.97 -4.42 -24.83
N TRP A 30 17.86 -3.78 -25.99
CA TRP A 30 17.32 -4.41 -27.19
C TRP A 30 18.44 -5.13 -27.91
N GLN A 31 18.31 -6.45 -28.07
CA GLN A 31 19.26 -7.28 -28.81
C GLN A 31 18.51 -8.00 -29.93
N GLU A 32 18.91 -7.74 -31.19
CA GLU A 32 18.32 -8.32 -32.40
C GLU A 32 16.77 -8.17 -32.53
N GLY A 33 16.20 -7.16 -31.86
CA GLY A 33 14.75 -6.91 -31.82
C GLY A 33 14.02 -7.44 -30.58
N VAL A 34 14.72 -8.12 -29.67
CA VAL A 34 14.17 -8.67 -28.42
C VAL A 34 14.48 -7.72 -27.24
N GLU A 35 13.48 -7.40 -26.42
CA GLU A 35 13.65 -6.59 -25.20
C GLU A 35 14.19 -7.44 -24.04
N VAL A 36 15.45 -7.22 -23.66
CA VAL A 36 16.12 -7.87 -22.53
C VAL A 36 16.18 -6.88 -21.35
N PRO A 37 15.34 -7.03 -20.30
CA PRO A 37 15.36 -6.14 -19.15
C PRO A 37 16.61 -6.37 -18.29
N LEU A 38 17.31 -5.29 -17.96
CA LEU A 38 18.51 -5.35 -17.12
C LEU A 38 18.15 -5.10 -15.65
N THR A 39 18.83 -5.80 -14.73
CA THR A 39 18.76 -5.42 -13.31
C THR A 39 19.44 -4.06 -13.11
N PRO A 40 19.05 -3.24 -12.12
CA PRO A 40 19.65 -1.92 -11.90
C PRO A 40 21.18 -1.96 -11.79
N ARG A 41 21.76 -3.00 -11.16
CA ARG A 41 23.22 -3.15 -11.07
C ARG A 41 23.89 -3.54 -12.37
N VAL A 42 23.29 -4.40 -13.18
CA VAL A 42 23.82 -4.72 -14.52
C VAL A 42 23.70 -3.51 -15.45
N LEU A 43 22.61 -2.74 -15.33
CA LEU A 43 22.41 -1.46 -16.01
C LEU A 43 23.49 -0.44 -15.61
N ASP A 44 23.67 -0.16 -14.31
CA ASP A 44 24.68 0.79 -13.80
C ASP A 44 26.08 0.49 -14.36
N ILE A 45 26.47 -0.80 -14.36
CA ILE A 45 27.77 -1.27 -14.84
C ILE A 45 27.90 -1.10 -16.36
N LEU A 46 26.87 -1.50 -17.12
CA LEU A 46 26.87 -1.34 -18.58
C LEU A 46 26.88 0.13 -18.98
N VAL A 47 26.06 0.98 -18.34
CA VAL A 47 26.01 2.43 -18.55
C VAL A 47 27.36 3.07 -18.24
N THR A 48 28.03 2.65 -17.15
CA THR A 48 29.39 3.11 -16.83
C THR A 48 30.39 2.69 -17.92
N LEU A 49 30.32 1.44 -18.38
CA LEU A 49 31.19 0.91 -19.43
C LEU A 49 31.01 1.59 -20.79
N VAL A 50 29.78 1.83 -21.25
CA VAL A 50 29.54 2.48 -22.57
C VAL A 50 29.79 3.99 -22.53
N ARG A 51 29.69 4.64 -21.37
CA ARG A 51 30.12 6.04 -21.19
C ARG A 51 31.64 6.17 -21.24
N HIS A 52 32.36 5.24 -20.61
CA HIS A 52 33.83 5.17 -20.61
C HIS A 52 34.37 4.19 -21.66
N HIS A 53 33.76 4.16 -22.85
CA HIS A 53 34.19 3.23 -23.90
C HIS A 53 35.58 3.59 -24.44
N GLY A 54 36.39 2.57 -24.73
CA GLY A 54 37.82 2.71 -25.03
C GLY A 54 38.72 2.89 -23.79
N GLU A 55 38.19 3.42 -22.68
CA GLU A 55 38.94 3.63 -21.42
C GLU A 55 38.97 2.36 -20.54
N VAL A 56 39.84 2.32 -19.52
CA VAL A 56 39.83 1.26 -18.50
C VAL A 56 39.13 1.79 -17.27
N VAL A 57 37.93 1.27 -16.97
CA VAL A 57 37.25 1.54 -15.71
C VAL A 57 37.85 0.60 -14.65
N THR A 58 38.48 1.15 -13.62
CA THR A 58 39.13 0.36 -12.57
C THR A 58 38.13 -0.19 -11.57
N LYS A 59 38.53 -1.15 -10.73
CA LYS A 59 37.70 -1.64 -9.61
C LYS A 59 37.23 -0.47 -8.73
N ASP A 60 38.11 0.48 -8.43
CA ASP A 60 37.82 1.61 -7.54
C ASP A 60 36.89 2.64 -8.21
N ASP A 61 37.00 2.84 -9.53
CA ASP A 61 36.05 3.65 -10.29
C ASP A 61 34.66 3.04 -10.30
N PHE A 62 34.56 1.70 -10.48
CA PHE A 62 33.29 1.00 -10.33
C PHE A 62 32.71 1.16 -8.91
N MET A 63 33.52 0.96 -7.86
CA MET A 63 33.05 1.13 -6.48
C MET A 63 32.57 2.57 -6.21
N ARG A 64 33.25 3.57 -6.78
CA ARG A 64 32.88 5.00 -6.63
C ARG A 64 31.64 5.39 -7.43
N LEU A 65 31.53 4.95 -8.69
CA LEU A 65 30.48 5.39 -9.62
C LEU A 65 29.18 4.60 -9.44
N VAL A 66 29.28 3.26 -9.34
CA VAL A 66 28.13 2.35 -9.24
C VAL A 66 27.74 2.10 -7.78
N TRP A 67 28.71 1.83 -6.90
CA TRP A 67 28.42 1.35 -5.54
C TRP A 67 28.46 2.42 -4.43
N GLN A 68 28.86 3.67 -4.71
CA GLN A 68 28.68 4.88 -3.87
C GLN A 68 28.69 4.64 -2.34
N GLY A 69 29.76 4.03 -1.82
CA GLY A 69 29.97 3.82 -0.37
C GLY A 69 29.33 2.56 0.24
N ALA A 70 28.65 1.72 -0.55
CA ALA A 70 28.21 0.40 -0.13
C ALA A 70 29.38 -0.57 0.01
N ALA A 71 29.31 -1.49 0.99
CA ALA A 71 30.21 -2.65 1.06
C ALA A 71 29.88 -3.65 -0.06
N VAL A 72 30.91 -4.20 -0.71
CA VAL A 72 30.76 -5.10 -1.87
C VAL A 72 31.73 -6.26 -1.74
N GLU A 73 31.23 -7.50 -1.86
CA GLU A 73 32.07 -8.71 -1.89
C GLU A 73 33.13 -8.63 -3.00
N ASP A 74 34.36 -9.06 -2.72
CA ASP A 74 35.50 -8.88 -3.64
C ASP A 74 35.29 -9.43 -5.05
N ASN A 75 34.46 -10.46 -5.20
CA ASN A 75 34.17 -11.13 -6.46
C ASN A 75 32.86 -10.65 -7.13
N ASN A 76 32.06 -9.77 -6.50
CA ASN A 76 30.74 -9.39 -7.00
C ASN A 76 30.84 -8.65 -8.35
N LEU A 77 31.79 -7.74 -8.52
CA LEU A 77 32.04 -7.06 -9.81
C LEU A 77 32.35 -8.07 -10.93
N ALA A 78 33.17 -9.09 -10.67
CA ALA A 78 33.48 -10.12 -11.66
C ALA A 78 32.27 -11.01 -11.98
N ARG A 79 31.42 -11.32 -10.98
CA ARG A 79 30.12 -11.99 -11.19
C ARG A 79 29.20 -11.16 -12.08
N GLN A 80 29.02 -9.86 -11.80
CA GLN A 80 28.14 -9.01 -12.62
C GLN A 80 28.68 -8.81 -14.04
N ILE A 81 30.00 -8.68 -14.23
CA ILE A 81 30.60 -8.66 -15.57
C ILE A 81 30.38 -10.00 -16.29
N SER A 82 30.47 -11.15 -15.60
CA SER A 82 30.16 -12.46 -16.19
C SER A 82 28.69 -12.56 -16.64
N THR A 83 27.75 -12.07 -15.83
CA THR A 83 26.33 -11.95 -16.20
C THR A 83 26.15 -11.05 -17.42
N LEU A 84 26.78 -9.86 -17.43
CA LEU A 84 26.69 -8.92 -18.53
C LEU A 84 27.29 -9.50 -19.84
N ARG A 85 28.38 -10.25 -19.76
CA ARG A 85 28.93 -10.98 -20.92
C ARG A 85 27.97 -12.02 -21.50
N LYS A 86 27.30 -12.80 -20.63
CA LYS A 86 26.25 -13.73 -21.07
C LYS A 86 25.09 -13.00 -21.75
N LEU A 87 24.63 -11.89 -21.16
CA LEU A 87 23.55 -11.06 -21.71
C LEU A 87 23.93 -10.36 -23.03
N LEU A 88 25.22 -10.09 -23.27
CA LEU A 88 25.74 -9.60 -24.55
C LEU A 88 26.11 -10.73 -25.53
N HIS A 89 25.84 -11.99 -25.18
CA HIS A 89 26.19 -13.19 -25.95
C HIS A 89 27.70 -13.32 -26.28
N GLU A 90 28.59 -12.74 -25.45
CA GLU A 90 30.05 -12.91 -25.62
C GLU A 90 30.47 -14.37 -25.44
N ARG A 91 31.39 -14.83 -26.30
CA ARG A 91 32.01 -16.15 -26.15
C ARG A 91 33.30 -16.04 -25.30
N PRO A 92 33.67 -17.05 -24.49
CA PRO A 92 34.83 -16.94 -23.58
C PRO A 92 36.16 -16.59 -24.26
N ASP A 93 36.30 -17.04 -25.51
CA ASP A 93 37.42 -16.86 -26.46
C ASP A 93 37.27 -15.62 -27.37
N GLN A 94 36.06 -15.06 -27.52
CA GLN A 94 35.76 -13.89 -28.37
C GLN A 94 34.91 -12.87 -27.59
N ARG A 95 35.60 -11.89 -26.99
CA ARG A 95 35.00 -10.80 -26.18
C ARG A 95 34.90 -9.52 -27.01
N GLU A 96 33.78 -9.37 -27.69
CA GLU A 96 33.53 -8.31 -28.67
C GLU A 96 33.21 -6.94 -28.04
N TYR A 97 32.76 -6.91 -26.78
CA TYR A 97 32.27 -5.70 -26.11
C TYR A 97 33.03 -5.38 -24.83
N ILE A 98 33.42 -6.35 -24.00
CA ILE A 98 34.01 -6.13 -22.67
C ILE A 98 35.35 -6.87 -22.55
N ALA A 99 36.45 -6.14 -22.74
CA ALA A 99 37.79 -6.64 -22.43
C ALA A 99 38.06 -6.59 -20.91
N THR A 100 38.79 -7.59 -20.40
CA THR A 100 39.38 -7.53 -19.04
C THR A 100 40.84 -7.13 -19.17
N VAL A 101 41.24 -6.05 -18.48
CA VAL A 101 42.63 -5.60 -18.42
C VAL A 101 43.21 -6.10 -17.10
N ALA A 102 44.08 -7.11 -17.19
CA ALA A 102 44.61 -7.84 -16.04
C ALA A 102 45.24 -6.89 -15.00
N GLY A 103 44.81 -7.04 -13.74
CA GLY A 103 45.28 -6.21 -12.62
C GLY A 103 44.80 -4.75 -12.62
N GLN A 104 44.01 -4.30 -13.60
CA GLN A 104 43.55 -2.90 -13.71
C GLN A 104 42.03 -2.76 -13.67
N GLY A 105 41.28 -3.55 -14.46
CA GLY A 105 39.82 -3.43 -14.53
C GLY A 105 39.21 -3.94 -15.83
N TYR A 106 38.20 -3.23 -16.32
CA TYR A 106 37.45 -3.62 -17.52
C TYR A 106 37.37 -2.45 -18.51
N ARG A 107 37.39 -2.76 -19.80
CA ARG A 107 37.28 -1.78 -20.90
C ARG A 107 36.15 -2.19 -21.82
N PHE A 108 35.26 -1.26 -22.13
CA PHE A 108 34.32 -1.47 -23.24
C PHE A 108 35.06 -1.24 -24.56
N VAL A 109 35.12 -2.25 -25.42
CA VAL A 109 35.89 -2.26 -26.68
C VAL A 109 35.02 -2.17 -27.94
N GLY A 110 33.71 -2.42 -27.81
CA GLY A 110 32.77 -2.22 -28.92
C GLY A 110 32.59 -0.73 -29.24
N THR A 111 32.37 -0.40 -30.52
CA THR A 111 32.04 0.96 -30.95
C THR A 111 30.67 1.38 -30.39
N VAL A 112 30.62 2.52 -29.71
CA VAL A 112 29.41 3.07 -29.10
C VAL A 112 28.97 4.34 -29.84
N THR A 113 27.66 4.48 -30.06
CA THR A 113 27.03 5.74 -30.48
C THR A 113 25.94 6.10 -29.48
N ALA A 114 25.90 7.35 -29.01
CA ALA A 114 24.96 7.80 -27.98
C ALA A 114 23.92 8.78 -28.57
N PHE A 115 22.69 8.74 -28.07
CA PHE A 115 21.58 9.58 -28.50
C PHE A 115 20.67 9.99 -27.33
N ASP A 116 20.07 11.18 -27.40
CA ASP A 116 19.06 11.62 -26.43
C ASP A 116 17.65 11.08 -26.80
N GLU A 117 17.36 11.00 -28.09
CA GLU A 117 16.16 10.39 -28.68
C GLU A 117 16.58 9.33 -29.71
N LEU A 118 15.77 8.27 -29.90
CA LEU A 118 16.14 7.13 -30.74
C LEU A 118 15.85 7.43 -32.24
N PRO A 119 16.86 7.36 -33.13
CA PRO A 119 16.67 7.55 -34.57
C PRO A 119 15.66 6.59 -35.23
N ASP A 120 14.97 7.07 -36.28
CA ASP A 120 13.95 6.32 -37.01
C ASP A 120 14.46 5.00 -37.61
N ASP A 121 15.74 4.93 -38.02
CA ASP A 121 16.36 3.70 -38.56
C ASP A 121 16.58 2.61 -37.50
N LEU A 122 16.51 2.96 -36.21
CA LEU A 122 16.64 2.03 -35.08
C LEU A 122 15.29 1.63 -34.47
N LEU A 123 14.19 2.32 -34.79
CA LEU A 123 12.84 1.93 -34.36
C LEU A 123 12.44 0.47 -34.72
N PRO A 124 12.85 -0.11 -35.87
CA PRO A 124 12.56 -1.52 -36.17
C PRO A 124 13.20 -2.52 -35.20
N LEU A 125 14.32 -2.15 -34.57
CA LEU A 125 15.01 -2.96 -33.55
C LEU A 125 14.39 -2.83 -32.15
N VAL A 126 13.34 -2.00 -32.01
CA VAL A 126 12.69 -1.64 -30.72
C VAL A 126 11.17 -1.94 -30.74
N GLY A 127 10.73 -2.81 -31.67
CA GLY A 127 9.52 -3.63 -31.58
C GLY A 127 8.15 -2.91 -31.43
N ARG A 128 7.39 -2.80 -32.52
CA ARG A 128 5.94 -2.48 -32.44
C ARG A 128 5.11 -3.75 -32.21
N THR A 129 4.15 -3.67 -31.29
CA THR A 129 3.20 -4.75 -30.95
C THR A 129 2.40 -5.23 -32.18
N ARG A 130 2.26 -6.54 -32.34
CA ARG A 130 1.50 -7.16 -33.44
C ARG A 130 0.11 -7.57 -32.97
N ALA A 131 -0.93 -7.04 -33.60
CA ALA A 131 -2.31 -7.42 -33.31
C ALA A 131 -2.60 -8.88 -33.70
N ALA A 132 -3.42 -9.57 -32.89
CA ALA A 132 -3.87 -10.94 -33.11
C ALA A 132 -5.38 -11.00 -33.43
N THR A 133 -5.80 -12.05 -34.13
CA THR A 133 -7.14 -12.16 -34.75
C THR A 133 -8.13 -12.97 -33.92
N ALA A 134 -9.42 -12.68 -34.10
CA ALA A 134 -10.52 -13.28 -33.33
C ALA A 134 -11.01 -14.65 -33.85
N GLY A 135 -11.62 -15.43 -32.93
CA GLY A 135 -12.37 -16.67 -33.19
C GLY A 135 -12.06 -17.77 -32.17
N GLY A 136 -13.03 -18.45 -31.53
CA GLY A 136 -14.48 -18.17 -31.51
C GLY A 136 -15.33 -19.29 -30.87
N ASP A 137 -16.54 -18.91 -30.48
CA ASP A 137 -17.73 -19.75 -30.18
C ASP A 137 -17.74 -20.66 -28.91
N HIS A 138 -18.97 -21.02 -28.51
CA HIS A 138 -19.43 -21.91 -27.43
C HIS A 138 -19.28 -21.36 -25.98
N GLY A 139 -20.27 -21.48 -25.08
CA GLY A 139 -21.65 -21.98 -25.20
C GLY A 139 -22.43 -21.79 -23.88
N ALA A 140 -23.75 -21.57 -23.93
CA ALA A 140 -24.54 -21.16 -22.75
C ALA A 140 -25.00 -22.35 -21.84
N PRO A 141 -25.15 -22.15 -20.51
CA PRO A 141 -25.52 -23.19 -19.55
C PRO A 141 -27.04 -23.34 -19.32
N PRO A 142 -27.51 -24.50 -18.83
CA PRO A 142 -28.89 -24.71 -18.35
C PRO A 142 -29.07 -24.27 -16.87
N THR A 143 -30.33 -24.02 -16.49
CA THR A 143 -30.73 -23.40 -15.21
C THR A 143 -31.42 -24.36 -14.22
N GLY A 144 -31.49 -23.97 -12.94
CA GLY A 144 -32.27 -24.63 -11.88
C GLY A 144 -31.48 -24.79 -10.56
N VAL A 145 -32.08 -24.78 -9.36
CA VAL A 145 -33.50 -24.70 -8.97
C VAL A 145 -33.66 -23.85 -7.69
N THR A 146 -34.83 -23.23 -7.50
CA THR A 146 -35.20 -22.35 -6.38
C THR A 146 -35.84 -23.05 -5.18
N THR A 147 -35.40 -22.73 -3.95
CA THR A 147 -36.22 -22.63 -2.72
C THR A 147 -35.50 -21.66 -1.75
N SER A 148 -36.01 -20.56 -1.21
CA SER A 148 -37.35 -20.14 -0.72
C SER A 148 -37.74 -20.65 0.68
N VAL A 149 -38.51 -19.81 1.40
CA VAL A 149 -39.19 -20.01 2.71
C VAL A 149 -38.40 -19.60 3.98
N ASP A 150 -38.67 -18.34 4.40
CA ASP A 150 -39.19 -17.91 5.72
C ASP A 150 -38.42 -18.20 7.04
N ALA A 151 -38.69 -17.52 8.17
CA ALA A 151 -39.13 -16.15 8.49
C ALA A 151 -39.15 -16.00 10.03
N ASN A 152 -39.36 -14.78 10.56
CA ASN A 152 -39.65 -14.48 11.99
C ASN A 152 -38.52 -14.82 12.99
N ALA A 153 -38.47 -14.31 14.23
CA ALA A 153 -38.89 -13.05 14.87
C ALA A 153 -38.10 -12.97 16.22
N SER A 154 -38.14 -11.97 17.11
CA SER A 154 -38.91 -10.72 17.29
C SER A 154 -38.09 -9.71 18.13
N ALA A 155 -38.68 -8.56 18.49
CA ALA A 155 -38.34 -7.59 19.56
C ALA A 155 -37.27 -7.99 20.62
N ALA A 156 -36.28 -7.15 21.02
CA ALA A 156 -36.36 -5.75 21.53
C ALA A 156 -37.09 -5.63 22.89
N PRO A 157 -37.06 -4.51 23.67
CA PRO A 157 -36.31 -3.23 23.53
C PRO A 157 -35.76 -2.62 24.88
N VAL A 158 -35.40 -1.31 24.86
CA VAL A 158 -35.37 -0.28 25.94
C VAL A 158 -34.19 -0.17 26.95
N ALA A 159 -33.97 1.09 27.39
CA ALA A 159 -33.25 1.60 28.58
C ALA A 159 -31.72 1.38 28.63
N ALA A 160 -30.83 2.39 28.63
CA ALA A 160 -30.92 3.85 28.84
C ALA A 160 -31.30 4.35 30.25
N VAL A 161 -30.27 4.74 31.03
CA VAL A 161 -30.27 5.84 32.03
C VAL A 161 -28.91 6.54 31.94
N ALA A 162 -28.84 7.83 32.31
CA ALA A 162 -27.61 8.65 32.30
C ALA A 162 -27.23 9.14 33.73
N SER A 163 -26.42 10.20 33.82
CA SER A 163 -25.83 10.80 35.04
C SER A 163 -24.62 10.02 35.60
N ALA A 164 -23.40 10.55 35.81
CA ALA A 164 -22.82 11.89 36.01
C ALA A 164 -22.56 12.31 37.48
N ALA A 165 -21.47 13.08 37.66
CA ALA A 165 -21.09 13.93 38.81
C ALA A 165 -20.51 13.31 40.12
N ALA A 166 -19.17 13.15 40.13
CA ALA A 166 -18.22 13.95 40.96
C ALA A 166 -18.03 13.74 42.50
N PHE A 167 -16.89 14.29 42.97
CA PHE A 167 -16.42 14.58 44.35
C PHE A 167 -15.86 13.45 45.25
N GLY A 168 -14.96 13.84 46.18
CA GLY A 168 -14.41 13.02 47.30
C GLY A 168 -12.94 12.58 47.13
N THR A 169 -11.91 13.41 47.37
CA THR A 169 -11.23 13.74 48.67
C THR A 169 -10.44 12.62 49.37
N SER A 170 -9.12 12.85 49.51
CA SER A 170 -8.17 12.27 50.50
C SER A 170 -8.51 12.73 51.95
N PRO A 171 -7.87 12.31 53.09
CA PRO A 171 -6.50 11.73 53.23
C PRO A 171 -6.27 10.71 54.40
N ALA A 172 -4.99 10.55 54.80
CA ALA A 172 -4.41 10.04 56.08
C ALA A 172 -4.15 8.52 56.23
N ALA A 173 -3.28 8.01 57.14
CA ALA A 173 -1.98 8.44 57.75
C ALA A 173 -1.45 7.35 58.74
N ALA A 174 -0.33 7.60 59.47
CA ALA A 174 0.33 6.80 60.56
C ALA A 174 1.31 5.67 60.10
N THR A 175 2.61 5.56 60.45
CA THR A 175 3.48 5.67 61.68
C THR A 175 3.54 4.38 62.53
N ALA A 176 4.66 3.91 63.13
CA ALA A 176 6.08 4.35 63.24
C ALA A 176 7.04 3.08 63.17
N GLU A 177 8.23 2.86 63.79
CA GLU A 177 9.10 3.54 64.79
C GLU A 177 10.56 2.97 64.79
N ALA A 178 11.43 3.36 65.75
CA ALA A 178 12.80 2.83 66.05
C ALA A 178 13.08 2.98 67.59
N PRO A 179 14.18 2.49 68.28
CA PRO A 179 15.57 3.01 68.13
C PRO A 179 16.79 2.15 68.68
N ALA A 180 18.04 2.70 68.58
CA ALA A 180 19.26 2.58 69.46
C ALA A 180 19.86 1.19 69.91
N ALA A 181 21.10 1.00 70.43
CA ALA A 181 22.13 1.87 71.04
C ALA A 181 23.61 1.31 70.93
N PRO A 182 24.69 2.02 71.38
CA PRO A 182 26.15 1.68 71.23
C PRO A 182 26.87 1.41 72.60
N PRO A 183 28.16 1.78 72.96
CA PRO A 183 29.45 2.11 72.27
C PRO A 183 30.74 1.46 72.90
N ALA A 184 31.98 1.78 72.44
CA ALA A 184 33.27 1.54 73.19
C ALA A 184 34.57 2.35 72.77
N THR A 185 34.74 3.58 73.27
CA THR A 185 35.86 4.12 74.10
C THR A 185 37.40 4.07 73.76
N ILE A 186 37.96 5.21 73.27
CA ILE A 186 39.16 6.03 73.73
C ILE A 186 40.67 5.54 73.71
N ALA A 187 41.59 6.51 73.42
CA ALA A 187 43.04 6.67 73.75
C ALA A 187 44.17 6.29 72.74
N GLN A 188 45.35 6.95 72.69
CA GLN A 188 45.71 8.40 72.73
C GLN A 188 47.17 8.66 72.24
N ASP A 189 47.42 9.84 71.65
CA ASP A 189 48.68 10.62 71.47
C ASP A 189 49.98 10.06 70.82
N GLY A 190 50.70 10.97 70.11
CA GLY A 190 52.07 10.80 69.59
C GLY A 190 52.47 11.82 68.51
N HIS A 191 53.33 12.80 68.81
CA HIS A 191 53.82 13.82 67.85
C HIS A 191 55.23 13.50 67.29
N ALA A 192 55.44 13.58 65.97
CA ALA A 192 56.81 13.54 65.39
C ALA A 192 57.00 14.11 63.95
N SER A 193 57.19 15.43 63.83
CA SER A 193 57.97 16.12 62.76
C SER A 193 57.52 16.07 61.26
N PRO A 194 57.99 16.99 60.38
CA PRO A 194 57.48 17.12 59.00
C PRO A 194 58.56 17.02 57.90
N ARG A 195 58.77 15.83 57.29
CA ARG A 195 59.75 15.71 56.17
C ARG A 195 59.52 14.59 55.13
N ALA A 196 58.27 14.19 54.86
CA ALA A 196 57.97 13.11 53.90
C ALA A 196 56.71 13.31 52.99
N ARG A 197 56.10 14.51 52.95
CA ARG A 197 54.75 14.67 52.34
C ARG A 197 54.67 14.57 50.82
N ASN A 198 55.69 14.97 50.06
CA ASN A 198 55.55 15.18 48.62
C ASN A 198 55.67 13.91 47.75
N THR A 199 56.31 12.84 48.23
CA THR A 199 56.48 11.59 47.44
C THR A 199 55.27 10.66 47.55
N VAL A 200 54.61 10.64 48.71
CA VAL A 200 53.40 9.84 48.91
C VAL A 200 52.19 10.47 48.21
N GLN A 201 52.13 11.81 48.13
CA GLN A 201 51.07 12.50 47.39
C GLN A 201 51.15 12.25 45.87
N THR A 202 52.34 12.22 45.26
CA THR A 202 52.46 11.86 43.83
C THR A 202 52.14 10.39 43.57
N ALA A 203 52.57 9.46 44.44
CA ALA A 203 52.17 8.06 44.33
C ALA A 203 50.66 7.86 44.48
N LEU A 204 50.01 8.55 45.43
CA LEU A 204 48.55 8.53 45.59
C LEU A 204 47.82 9.21 44.43
N LEU A 205 48.35 10.29 43.84
CA LEU A 205 47.73 10.95 42.69
C LEU A 205 47.86 10.11 41.41
N VAL A 206 48.98 9.43 41.18
CA VAL A 206 49.13 8.48 40.07
C VAL A 206 48.27 7.24 40.31
N GLY A 207 48.23 6.71 41.53
CA GLY A 207 47.36 5.59 41.88
C GLY A 207 45.88 5.92 41.77
N ALA A 208 45.46 7.13 42.19
CA ALA A 208 44.10 7.62 42.04
C ALA A 208 43.75 7.94 40.59
N ALA A 209 44.67 8.51 39.80
CA ALA A 209 44.46 8.73 38.37
C ALA A 209 44.38 7.41 37.60
N ALA A 210 45.20 6.41 37.92
CA ALA A 210 45.11 5.07 37.37
C ALA A 210 43.80 4.37 37.77
N SER A 211 43.41 4.46 39.05
CA SER A 211 42.14 3.91 39.54
C SER A 211 40.93 4.61 38.92
N LEU A 212 41.02 5.92 38.68
CA LEU A 212 39.99 6.71 38.01
C LEU A 212 39.94 6.43 36.51
N LEU A 213 41.07 6.20 35.85
CA LEU A 213 41.12 5.76 34.44
C LEU A 213 40.58 4.33 34.27
N ILE A 214 40.88 3.42 35.20
CA ILE A 214 40.30 2.08 35.25
C ILE A 214 38.79 2.19 35.50
N LEU A 215 38.36 2.97 36.50
CA LEU A 215 36.93 3.20 36.77
C LEU A 215 36.22 3.82 35.58
N LEU A 216 36.79 4.81 34.90
CA LEU A 216 36.25 5.39 33.67
C LEU A 216 36.21 4.38 32.51
N ALA A 217 37.21 3.51 32.37
CA ALA A 217 37.21 2.43 31.39
C ALA A 217 36.18 1.33 31.70
N THR A 218 35.78 1.14 32.97
CA THR A 218 34.73 0.20 33.40
C THR A 218 33.34 0.84 33.61
N ALA A 219 33.25 2.18 33.56
CA ALA A 219 32.02 2.94 33.82
C ALA A 219 31.62 3.87 32.66
N TRP A 220 32.43 3.97 31.60
CA TRP A 220 31.85 4.00 30.27
C TRP A 220 31.02 2.72 30.11
N PRO A 221 29.71 2.79 29.81
CA PRO A 221 29.02 1.63 29.28
C PRO A 221 29.75 1.21 28.00
N ASP A 222 29.83 -0.09 27.71
CA ASP A 222 30.44 -0.59 26.47
C ASP A 222 29.93 0.24 25.30
N ALA A 223 30.80 1.09 24.74
CA ALA A 223 30.43 1.97 23.64
C ALA A 223 29.97 1.05 22.51
N PRO A 224 28.66 1.02 22.19
CA PRO A 224 27.97 -0.18 21.77
C PRO A 224 28.73 -0.77 20.62
N THR A 225 29.31 -1.96 20.85
CA THR A 225 30.31 -2.54 19.94
C THR A 225 29.68 -2.55 18.57
N ASN A 226 30.19 -1.69 17.69
CA ASN A 226 29.64 -1.48 16.36
C ASN A 226 29.93 -2.76 15.57
N ALA A 227 29.08 -3.76 15.76
CA ALA A 227 29.02 -4.97 14.98
C ALA A 227 29.04 -4.53 13.52
N ALA A 228 30.07 -4.96 12.79
CA ALA A 228 30.31 -4.51 11.43
C ALA A 228 28.99 -4.67 10.66
N PRO A 229 28.47 -3.58 10.05
CA PRO A 229 27.05 -3.48 9.68
C PRO A 229 26.67 -4.68 8.81
N VAL A 230 25.77 -5.51 9.34
CA VAL A 230 25.47 -6.85 8.79
C VAL A 230 25.10 -6.68 7.32
N SER A 231 25.94 -7.24 6.44
CA SER A 231 25.82 -7.03 5.00
C SER A 231 24.79 -7.99 4.42
N ARG A 232 23.52 -7.70 4.74
CA ARG A 232 22.37 -8.51 4.32
C ARG A 232 22.22 -8.42 2.81
N ALA A 233 22.53 -9.50 2.11
CA ALA A 233 22.30 -9.59 0.67
C ALA A 233 20.80 -9.52 0.39
N LEU A 234 20.41 -8.64 -0.54
CA LEU A 234 19.04 -8.45 -0.99
C LEU A 234 18.99 -8.71 -2.49
N TRP A 235 18.19 -9.69 -2.90
CA TRP A 235 17.99 -10.03 -4.32
C TRP A 235 16.54 -10.36 -4.63
N GLN A 236 16.20 -10.21 -5.90
CA GLN A 236 14.90 -10.57 -6.44
C GLN A 236 14.91 -12.07 -6.73
N VAL A 237 13.88 -12.80 -6.29
CA VAL A 237 13.76 -14.24 -6.51
C VAL A 237 13.07 -14.51 -7.85
N THR A 238 11.99 -13.78 -8.13
CA THR A 238 11.12 -14.10 -9.28
C THR A 238 11.13 -13.03 -10.35
N TYR A 239 10.96 -13.45 -11.61
CA TYR A 239 11.10 -12.62 -12.81
C TYR A 239 9.92 -12.86 -13.78
N GLY A 240 9.95 -12.27 -14.98
CA GLY A 240 8.94 -12.48 -16.03
C GLY A 240 7.73 -11.51 -16.00
N PRO A 241 6.60 -11.86 -16.66
CA PRO A 241 5.36 -11.08 -16.67
C PRO A 241 4.57 -11.21 -15.35
N GLY A 242 3.32 -10.72 -15.32
CA GLY A 242 2.45 -10.73 -14.13
C GLY A 242 2.96 -9.92 -12.92
N ALA A 243 2.31 -10.12 -11.78
CA ALA A 243 2.60 -9.73 -10.41
C ALA A 243 2.60 -11.00 -9.52
N GLN A 244 3.52 -11.07 -8.58
CA GLN A 244 3.78 -12.26 -7.76
C GLN A 244 3.91 -11.86 -6.29
N VAL A 245 3.10 -12.49 -5.43
CA VAL A 245 2.87 -12.08 -4.03
C VAL A 245 2.76 -13.27 -3.08
N SER A 246 2.81 -12.98 -1.78
CA SER A 246 2.44 -13.91 -0.71
C SER A 246 3.26 -15.21 -0.70
N SER A 247 4.59 -15.12 -0.69
CA SER A 247 5.46 -16.30 -0.58
C SER A 247 5.30 -17.05 0.75
N ALA A 248 5.38 -18.38 0.71
CA ALA A 248 5.59 -19.26 1.85
C ALA A 248 6.62 -20.35 1.49
N TRP A 249 7.49 -20.73 2.45
CA TRP A 249 8.55 -21.71 2.22
C TRP A 249 8.05 -23.15 2.32
N SER A 250 8.63 -24.04 1.52
CA SER A 250 8.60 -25.47 1.81
C SER A 250 9.41 -25.78 3.08
N PRO A 251 9.05 -26.80 3.89
CA PRO A 251 9.73 -27.09 5.17
C PRO A 251 11.21 -27.48 5.05
N ASP A 252 11.65 -27.92 3.88
CA ASP A 252 13.06 -28.23 3.56
C ASP A 252 13.89 -27.00 3.16
N GLY A 253 13.25 -25.84 2.94
CA GLY A 253 13.91 -24.60 2.56
C GLY A 253 14.38 -24.53 1.10
N THR A 254 13.90 -25.41 0.21
CA THR A 254 14.33 -25.47 -1.21
C THR A 254 13.39 -24.75 -2.19
N LYS A 255 12.11 -24.59 -1.86
CA LYS A 255 11.05 -24.07 -2.73
C LYS A 255 10.20 -23.00 -2.02
N LEU A 256 9.52 -22.18 -2.82
CA LEU A 256 8.50 -21.24 -2.37
C LEU A 256 7.17 -21.56 -3.05
N ALA A 257 6.08 -21.62 -2.28
CA ALA A 257 4.73 -21.45 -2.79
C ALA A 257 4.41 -19.94 -2.83
N LEU A 258 3.81 -19.46 -3.92
CA LEU A 258 3.43 -18.05 -4.11
C LEU A 258 2.14 -17.93 -4.92
N ALA A 259 1.50 -16.76 -4.89
CA ALA A 259 0.38 -16.45 -5.79
C ALA A 259 0.86 -15.59 -6.97
N SER A 260 0.46 -15.93 -8.19
CA SER A 260 0.94 -15.31 -9.44
C SER A 260 -0.17 -15.19 -10.48
N ASP A 261 -0.30 -14.02 -11.13
CA ASP A 261 -1.25 -13.77 -12.23
C ASP A 261 -0.67 -13.97 -13.64
N HIS A 262 0.29 -14.89 -13.79
CA HIS A 262 1.02 -15.12 -15.06
C HIS A 262 0.10 -15.30 -16.27
N ASP A 263 -0.99 -16.07 -16.09
CA ASP A 263 -2.00 -16.38 -17.12
C ASP A 263 -3.28 -15.51 -16.97
N GLY A 264 -3.22 -14.46 -16.16
CA GLY A 264 -4.31 -13.53 -15.88
C GLY A 264 -5.29 -13.95 -14.76
N ASN A 265 -5.30 -15.22 -14.35
CA ASN A 265 -5.84 -15.60 -13.03
C ASN A 265 -4.72 -15.59 -12.00
N PHE A 266 -4.97 -15.12 -10.78
CA PHE A 266 -4.07 -15.40 -9.67
C PHE A 266 -4.23 -16.86 -9.26
N ASP A 267 -3.20 -17.67 -9.49
CA ASP A 267 -3.16 -19.07 -9.08
C ASP A 267 -2.04 -19.29 -8.05
N ILE A 268 -2.04 -20.45 -7.39
CA ILE A 268 -0.89 -20.87 -6.58
C ILE A 268 0.16 -21.52 -7.49
N TRP A 269 1.42 -21.11 -7.33
CA TRP A 269 2.58 -21.62 -8.06
C TRP A 269 3.69 -22.04 -7.09
N ILE A 270 4.46 -23.06 -7.47
CA ILE A 270 5.66 -23.53 -6.80
C ILE A 270 6.89 -23.06 -7.58
N HIS A 271 7.83 -22.41 -6.91
CA HIS A 271 9.07 -21.90 -7.50
C HIS A 271 10.27 -22.50 -6.75
N GLY A 272 11.19 -23.16 -7.45
CA GLY A 272 12.45 -23.62 -6.87
C GLY A 272 13.43 -22.47 -6.62
N LEU A 273 14.42 -22.66 -5.74
CA LEU A 273 15.50 -21.69 -5.51
C LEU A 273 16.78 -22.00 -6.30
N GLY A 274 16.77 -23.04 -7.14
CA GLY A 274 17.76 -23.30 -8.19
C GLY A 274 17.14 -23.12 -9.58
N ASP A 275 17.78 -23.68 -10.61
CA ASP A 275 17.35 -23.62 -12.02
C ASP A 275 16.14 -24.53 -12.34
N GLU A 276 15.17 -24.65 -11.42
CA GLU A 276 13.90 -25.38 -11.62
C GLU A 276 12.82 -24.46 -12.19
N GLU A 277 12.16 -24.89 -13.28
CA GLU A 277 11.03 -24.15 -13.86
C GLU A 277 9.82 -24.07 -12.88
N PRO A 278 9.16 -22.90 -12.75
CA PRO A 278 7.99 -22.76 -11.89
C PRO A 278 6.81 -23.63 -12.31
N ARG A 279 6.16 -24.29 -11.35
CA ARG A 279 5.00 -25.18 -11.58
C ARG A 279 3.71 -24.58 -11.01
N ARG A 280 2.69 -24.40 -11.86
CA ARG A 280 1.31 -24.08 -11.44
C ARG A 280 0.72 -25.23 -10.60
N LEU A 281 -0.03 -24.90 -9.55
CA LEU A 281 -0.58 -25.84 -8.58
C LEU A 281 -2.12 -25.86 -8.55
N THR A 282 -2.75 -24.69 -8.80
CA THR A 282 -4.20 -24.54 -8.94
C THR A 282 -4.52 -23.92 -10.31
N ASP A 283 -5.68 -24.23 -10.89
CA ASP A 283 -6.04 -23.82 -12.26
C ASP A 283 -7.52 -23.46 -12.46
N GLU A 284 -8.29 -23.31 -11.38
CA GLU A 284 -9.71 -22.96 -11.44
C GLU A 284 -9.96 -21.47 -11.79
N PRO A 285 -11.11 -21.13 -12.40
CA PRO A 285 -11.42 -19.77 -12.88
C PRO A 285 -11.84 -18.81 -11.76
N ALA A 286 -10.99 -18.69 -10.74
CA ALA A 286 -11.14 -17.79 -9.61
C ALA A 286 -9.78 -17.53 -8.95
N HIS A 287 -9.57 -16.34 -8.39
CA HIS A 287 -8.29 -16.00 -7.80
C HIS A 287 -8.00 -16.76 -6.50
N ASP A 288 -6.81 -17.35 -6.43
CA ASP A 288 -6.21 -18.01 -5.27
C ASP A 288 -5.02 -17.20 -4.71
N TRP A 289 -4.90 -17.16 -3.39
CA TRP A 289 -4.08 -16.20 -2.66
C TRP A 289 -3.46 -16.78 -1.38
N GLN A 290 -2.46 -16.08 -0.86
CA GLN A 290 -1.99 -16.24 0.52
C GLN A 290 -1.61 -17.69 0.91
N PRO A 291 -0.81 -18.41 0.11
CA PRO A 291 -0.42 -19.77 0.45
C PRO A 291 0.35 -19.87 1.78
N ASP A 292 0.31 -21.04 2.39
CA ASP A 292 1.16 -21.48 3.51
C ASP A 292 1.36 -23.00 3.43
N TRP A 293 2.60 -23.46 3.56
CA TRP A 293 2.96 -24.88 3.45
C TRP A 293 2.79 -25.57 4.81
N SER A 294 2.29 -26.80 4.82
CA SER A 294 2.22 -27.62 6.04
C SER A 294 3.63 -28.01 6.51
N PRO A 295 3.90 -28.11 7.82
CA PRO A 295 5.24 -28.47 8.33
C PRO A 295 5.74 -29.86 7.93
N ASP A 296 4.85 -30.76 7.51
CA ASP A 296 5.18 -32.10 6.99
C ASP A 296 5.45 -32.10 5.47
N GLY A 297 5.29 -30.96 4.80
CA GLY A 297 5.50 -30.79 3.36
C GLY A 297 4.34 -31.26 2.47
N ALA A 298 3.35 -31.96 3.02
CA ALA A 298 2.35 -32.68 2.23
C ALA A 298 1.23 -31.82 1.64
N TRP A 299 0.94 -30.65 2.23
CA TRP A 299 -0.20 -29.79 1.88
C TRP A 299 0.18 -28.32 1.77
N ILE A 300 -0.54 -27.60 0.92
CA ILE A 300 -0.54 -26.14 0.88
C ILE A 300 -1.96 -25.66 1.18
N ALA A 301 -2.08 -24.74 2.12
CA ALA A 301 -3.32 -24.06 2.44
C ALA A 301 -3.33 -22.66 1.82
N PHE A 302 -4.45 -22.23 1.27
CA PHE A 302 -4.59 -20.96 0.56
C PHE A 302 -5.99 -20.38 0.73
N ARG A 303 -6.14 -19.09 0.44
CA ARG A 303 -7.45 -18.44 0.28
C ARG A 303 -7.86 -18.55 -1.19
N SER A 304 -9.11 -18.89 -1.48
CA SER A 304 -9.69 -18.74 -2.82
C SER A 304 -10.87 -17.79 -2.77
N GLU A 305 -11.14 -17.04 -3.84
CA GLU A 305 -12.39 -16.28 -4.00
C GLU A 305 -13.57 -17.15 -4.47
N ARG A 306 -13.32 -18.38 -4.93
CA ARG A 306 -14.37 -19.23 -5.52
C ARG A 306 -15.49 -19.56 -4.51
N SER A 307 -16.71 -19.68 -5.03
CA SER A 307 -17.92 -19.97 -4.24
C SER A 307 -18.15 -19.04 -3.03
N GLY A 308 -17.86 -17.74 -3.19
CA GLY A 308 -18.05 -16.72 -2.15
C GLY A 308 -16.88 -16.56 -1.17
N GLY A 309 -15.70 -17.05 -1.53
CA GLY A 309 -14.48 -16.91 -0.74
C GLY A 309 -14.21 -18.02 0.27
N GLY A 310 -13.01 -18.06 0.84
CA GLY A 310 -12.69 -18.88 2.01
C GLY A 310 -11.35 -19.59 1.92
N ILE A 311 -11.14 -20.56 2.82
CA ILE A 311 -9.86 -21.27 2.99
C ILE A 311 -9.96 -22.67 2.38
N TYR A 312 -8.95 -23.05 1.62
CA TYR A 312 -8.82 -24.30 0.88
C TYR A 312 -7.46 -24.95 1.18
N VAL A 313 -7.35 -26.26 0.90
CA VAL A 313 -6.08 -27.00 0.88
C VAL A 313 -5.96 -27.84 -0.39
N VAL A 314 -4.73 -27.99 -0.86
CA VAL A 314 -4.33 -28.85 -1.99
C VAL A 314 -3.08 -29.65 -1.59
N PRO A 315 -2.88 -30.90 -2.05
CA PRO A 315 -1.61 -31.60 -1.85
C PRO A 315 -0.47 -30.80 -2.52
N ALA A 316 0.73 -30.81 -1.94
CA ALA A 316 1.85 -30.02 -2.48
C ALA A 316 2.29 -30.46 -3.89
N GLU A 317 2.13 -31.74 -4.22
CA GLU A 317 2.35 -32.29 -5.57
C GLU A 317 1.19 -32.01 -6.56
N GLY A 318 0.14 -31.33 -6.11
CA GLY A 318 -1.09 -31.09 -6.85
C GLY A 318 -2.12 -32.21 -6.70
N GLY A 319 -3.26 -32.04 -7.38
CA GLY A 319 -4.39 -32.97 -7.31
C GLY A 319 -5.62 -32.33 -6.67
N ARG A 320 -6.53 -33.16 -6.13
CA ARG A 320 -7.85 -32.69 -5.71
C ARG A 320 -7.80 -31.76 -4.50
N GLU A 321 -8.24 -30.52 -4.72
CA GLU A 321 -8.41 -29.50 -3.69
C GLU A 321 -9.61 -29.77 -2.76
N ARG A 322 -9.61 -29.13 -1.58
CA ARG A 322 -10.68 -29.23 -0.58
C ARG A 322 -10.87 -27.92 0.21
N ARG A 323 -12.11 -27.42 0.27
CA ARG A 323 -12.51 -26.30 1.13
C ARG A 323 -12.46 -26.71 2.61
N ILE A 324 -11.80 -25.90 3.43
CA ILE A 324 -11.74 -26.00 4.91
C ILE A 324 -12.74 -25.04 5.56
N ALA A 325 -12.87 -23.82 5.02
CA ALA A 325 -13.77 -22.80 5.54
C ALA A 325 -14.46 -22.04 4.40
N ALA A 326 -15.73 -21.65 4.62
CA ALA A 326 -16.50 -20.83 3.67
C ALA A 326 -16.27 -19.31 3.83
N PHE A 327 -15.29 -18.91 4.63
CA PHE A 327 -14.96 -17.52 4.92
C PHE A 327 -13.51 -17.41 5.41
N GLY A 328 -13.00 -16.18 5.48
CA GLY A 328 -11.71 -15.86 6.09
C GLY A 328 -10.55 -15.71 5.11
N SER A 329 -9.39 -15.35 5.64
CA SER A 329 -8.18 -15.00 4.89
C SER A 329 -6.90 -15.18 5.71
N ALA A 330 -5.75 -15.13 5.03
CA ALA A 330 -4.41 -15.36 5.57
C ALA A 330 -4.29 -16.69 6.35
N PRO A 331 -4.48 -17.85 5.69
CA PRO A 331 -4.31 -19.16 6.32
C PRO A 331 -2.85 -19.38 6.73
N ARG A 332 -2.63 -19.95 7.91
CA ARG A 332 -1.30 -20.28 8.46
C ARG A 332 -1.34 -21.60 9.24
N TRP A 333 -0.44 -22.53 8.93
CA TRP A 333 -0.36 -23.80 9.66
C TRP A 333 0.25 -23.61 11.05
N SER A 334 -0.24 -24.37 12.03
CA SER A 334 0.44 -24.50 13.32
C SER A 334 1.78 -25.22 13.13
N PRO A 335 2.82 -24.93 13.95
CA PRO A 335 4.10 -25.65 13.87
C PRO A 335 3.99 -27.18 13.98
N SER A 336 2.88 -27.65 14.57
CA SER A 336 2.52 -29.06 14.72
C SER A 336 1.76 -29.68 13.53
N GLY A 337 1.41 -28.91 12.50
CA GLY A 337 0.60 -29.33 11.34
C GLY A 337 -0.87 -29.66 11.63
N ARG A 338 -1.31 -29.62 12.89
CA ARG A 338 -2.65 -30.06 13.32
C ARG A 338 -3.77 -29.06 13.02
N HIS A 339 -3.44 -27.76 12.94
CA HIS A 339 -4.43 -26.69 12.84
C HIS A 339 -4.05 -25.66 11.78
N LEU A 340 -5.05 -25.15 11.07
CA LEU A 340 -4.97 -23.96 10.25
C LEU A 340 -5.58 -22.79 10.99
N LEU A 341 -4.76 -21.78 11.30
CA LEU A 341 -5.18 -20.44 11.72
C LEU A 341 -5.60 -19.64 10.49
N PHE A 342 -6.67 -18.86 10.60
CA PHE A 342 -7.02 -17.85 9.62
C PHE A 342 -7.82 -16.71 10.28
N THR A 343 -8.09 -15.63 9.53
CA THR A 343 -8.67 -14.41 10.07
C THR A 343 -9.89 -13.92 9.28
N GLN A 344 -10.86 -13.35 10.01
CA GLN A 344 -12.00 -12.62 9.44
C GLN A 344 -11.94 -11.16 9.90
N ALA A 345 -12.29 -10.20 9.04
CA ALA A 345 -12.40 -8.79 9.44
C ALA A 345 -13.45 -8.61 10.54
N ALA A 346 -13.19 -7.71 11.50
CA ALA A 346 -14.13 -7.39 12.56
C ALA A 346 -15.17 -6.34 12.08
N PRO A 347 -16.49 -6.62 12.14
CA PRO A 347 -17.52 -5.67 11.75
C PRO A 347 -17.39 -4.34 12.52
N GLY A 348 -17.52 -3.21 11.80
CA GLY A 348 -17.44 -1.87 12.36
C GLY A 348 -16.04 -1.38 12.76
N ALA A 349 -14.97 -2.18 12.60
CA ALA A 349 -13.63 -1.85 13.07
C ALA A 349 -12.57 -2.00 11.96
N THR A 350 -12.32 -0.90 11.22
CA THR A 350 -11.36 -0.87 10.11
C THR A 350 -9.97 -1.38 10.52
N GLY A 351 -9.48 -2.41 9.81
CA GLY A 351 -8.17 -3.02 10.06
C GLY A 351 -8.09 -3.96 11.27
N ALA A 352 -9.20 -4.24 11.95
CA ALA A 352 -9.23 -5.22 13.04
C ALA A 352 -9.69 -6.60 12.55
N VAL A 353 -9.18 -7.67 13.18
CA VAL A 353 -9.44 -9.07 12.79
C VAL A 353 -9.88 -9.95 13.96
N LYS A 354 -10.56 -11.05 13.64
CA LYS A 354 -10.95 -12.12 14.56
C LYS A 354 -10.23 -13.43 14.14
N PRO A 355 -9.49 -14.09 15.06
CA PRO A 355 -8.80 -15.35 14.75
C PRO A 355 -9.74 -16.56 14.82
N PHE A 356 -9.60 -17.47 13.85
CA PHE A 356 -10.26 -18.77 13.80
C PHE A 356 -9.23 -19.87 13.58
N ILE A 357 -9.52 -21.08 14.08
CA ILE A 357 -8.76 -22.29 13.74
C ILE A 357 -9.67 -23.41 13.23
N ALA A 358 -9.13 -24.24 12.34
CA ALA A 358 -9.77 -25.46 11.83
C ALA A 358 -8.77 -26.63 11.78
N GLY A 359 -9.27 -27.86 11.82
CA GLY A 359 -8.51 -29.07 11.53
C GLY A 359 -8.67 -29.54 10.08
N LEU A 360 -8.03 -30.66 9.73
CA LEU A 360 -8.28 -31.39 8.48
C LEU A 360 -9.38 -32.45 8.63
N ASP A 361 -9.93 -32.61 9.84
CA ASP A 361 -10.91 -33.59 10.30
C ASP A 361 -12.36 -33.30 9.89
N HIS A 362 -12.58 -32.27 9.06
CA HIS A 362 -13.91 -31.74 8.69
C HIS A 362 -14.73 -31.17 9.87
N ALA A 363 -14.12 -30.92 11.04
CA ALA A 363 -14.77 -30.15 12.09
C ALA A 363 -15.01 -28.70 11.63
N PRO A 364 -16.15 -28.07 12.00
CA PRO A 364 -16.40 -26.68 11.65
C PRO A 364 -15.37 -25.75 12.31
N PRO A 365 -14.86 -24.72 11.61
CA PRO A 365 -13.88 -23.81 12.17
C PRO A 365 -14.37 -23.11 13.44
N ARG A 366 -13.56 -23.11 14.50
CA ARG A 366 -13.87 -22.42 15.77
C ARG A 366 -13.11 -21.11 15.90
N ARG A 367 -13.75 -20.09 16.49
CA ARG A 367 -13.06 -18.85 16.89
C ARG A 367 -12.09 -19.16 18.04
N VAL A 368 -10.98 -18.42 18.12
CA VAL A 368 -10.10 -18.46 19.29
C VAL A 368 -10.53 -17.38 20.27
N ASP A 369 -11.49 -17.74 21.12
CA ASP A 369 -12.01 -16.88 22.19
C ASP A 369 -11.21 -17.10 23.48
N HIS A 370 -10.49 -16.06 23.91
CA HIS A 370 -9.67 -16.09 25.11
C HIS A 370 -9.81 -14.76 25.89
N PRO A 371 -9.97 -14.75 27.22
CA PRO A 371 -10.22 -13.52 27.99
C PRO A 371 -9.20 -12.39 27.76
N ALA A 372 -7.90 -12.71 27.69
CA ALA A 372 -6.83 -11.75 27.42
C ALA A 372 -6.82 -11.14 25.99
N LEU A 373 -7.75 -11.55 25.12
CA LEU A 373 -7.98 -10.95 23.80
C LEU A 373 -9.30 -10.16 23.72
N ALA A 374 -10.15 -10.22 24.76
CA ALA A 374 -11.53 -9.72 24.69
C ALA A 374 -11.65 -8.18 24.60
N ASP A 375 -10.66 -7.45 25.12
CA ASP A 375 -10.57 -5.99 25.07
C ASP A 375 -9.59 -5.49 23.99
N LEU A 376 -9.01 -6.39 23.20
CA LEU A 376 -7.95 -6.10 22.25
C LEU A 376 -8.52 -5.94 20.84
N GLN A 377 -8.39 -4.75 20.24
CA GLN A 377 -8.59 -4.55 18.81
C GLN A 377 -7.41 -5.17 18.06
N ILE A 378 -7.43 -6.48 17.86
CA ILE A 378 -6.37 -7.27 17.19
C ILE A 378 -6.18 -6.73 15.76
N ALA A 379 -4.97 -6.29 15.44
CA ALA A 379 -4.57 -5.86 14.11
C ALA A 379 -3.87 -6.98 13.32
N ALA A 380 -3.10 -7.83 14.00
CA ALA A 380 -2.48 -9.01 13.41
C ALA A 380 -2.27 -10.12 14.45
N VAL A 381 -2.14 -11.35 13.96
CA VAL A 381 -2.11 -12.57 14.75
C VAL A 381 -1.36 -13.67 13.99
N ALA A 382 -0.53 -14.45 14.69
CA ALA A 382 0.27 -15.53 14.14
C ALA A 382 0.54 -16.63 15.18
N TRP A 383 0.84 -17.85 14.73
CA TRP A 383 1.31 -18.93 15.60
C TRP A 383 2.68 -18.61 16.20
N ALA A 384 2.80 -18.81 17.51
CA ALA A 384 4.08 -18.91 18.20
C ALA A 384 4.74 -20.28 17.95
N PRO A 385 6.08 -20.40 18.08
CA PRO A 385 6.79 -21.67 17.90
C PRO A 385 6.35 -22.79 18.85
N ASP A 386 5.84 -22.45 20.04
CA ASP A 386 5.32 -23.40 21.03
C ASP A 386 3.87 -23.86 20.74
N GLY A 387 3.26 -23.40 19.64
CA GLY A 387 1.89 -23.71 19.27
C GLY A 387 0.83 -22.87 19.97
N ARG A 388 1.20 -21.88 20.80
CA ARG A 388 0.27 -20.83 21.25
C ARG A 388 0.00 -19.82 20.13
N LEU A 389 -0.98 -18.94 20.36
CA LEU A 389 -1.38 -17.90 19.42
C LEU A 389 -0.92 -16.53 19.93
N SER A 390 -0.05 -15.87 19.17
CA SER A 390 0.37 -14.49 19.44
C SER A 390 -0.50 -13.51 18.67
N ALA A 391 -0.87 -12.40 19.30
CA ALA A 391 -1.61 -11.31 18.69
C ALA A 391 -1.05 -9.96 19.15
N TRP A 392 -1.06 -8.96 18.26
CA TRP A 392 -1.00 -7.56 18.68
C TRP A 392 -2.20 -6.78 18.18
N GLY A 393 -2.51 -5.74 18.93
CA GLY A 393 -3.66 -4.89 18.72
C GLY A 393 -3.66 -3.71 19.67
N ARG A 394 -4.77 -2.97 19.71
CA ARG A 394 -4.92 -1.80 20.57
C ARG A 394 -5.97 -2.02 21.65
N THR A 395 -5.65 -1.62 22.87
CA THR A 395 -6.64 -1.38 23.93
C THR A 395 -6.70 0.14 24.12
N GLY A 396 -7.81 0.76 23.69
CA GLY A 396 -7.87 2.21 23.55
C GLY A 396 -6.85 2.72 22.53
N THR A 397 -5.96 3.63 22.93
CA THR A 397 -4.86 4.14 22.08
C THR A 397 -3.59 3.29 22.13
N ARG A 398 -3.42 2.43 23.14
CA ARG A 398 -2.16 1.74 23.44
C ARG A 398 -2.03 0.41 22.70
N TRP A 399 -0.90 0.18 22.04
CA TRP A 399 -0.51 -1.13 21.54
C TRP A 399 -0.21 -2.12 22.68
N ARG A 400 -0.70 -3.36 22.55
CA ARG A 400 -0.35 -4.53 23.38
C ARG A 400 0.09 -5.69 22.48
N PHE A 401 0.97 -6.55 22.99
CA PHE A 401 1.33 -7.84 22.40
C PHE A 401 1.08 -8.94 23.43
N VAL A 402 0.28 -9.93 23.05
CA VAL A 402 -0.24 -10.98 23.94
C VAL A 402 -0.11 -12.33 23.25
N THR A 403 0.37 -13.35 23.96
CA THR A 403 0.39 -14.75 23.50
C THR A 403 -0.46 -15.62 24.41
N VAL A 404 -1.47 -16.29 23.83
CA VAL A 404 -2.49 -17.08 24.54
C VAL A 404 -2.50 -18.54 24.09
N PRO A 405 -2.86 -19.50 24.94
CA PRO A 405 -3.21 -20.85 24.49
C PRO A 405 -4.45 -20.81 23.57
N ILE A 406 -4.51 -21.74 22.60
CA ILE A 406 -5.66 -21.84 21.67
C ILE A 406 -6.90 -22.45 22.31
N ASP A 407 -6.73 -23.18 23.41
CA ASP A 407 -7.76 -23.63 24.34
C ASP A 407 -7.68 -22.75 25.60
N ALA A 408 -8.80 -22.52 26.30
CA ALA A 408 -8.88 -21.51 27.38
C ALA A 408 -8.08 -21.82 28.67
N ALA A 409 -7.24 -22.87 28.67
CA ALA A 409 -6.39 -23.26 29.79
C ALA A 409 -4.92 -23.29 29.36
N GLY A 410 -4.07 -22.50 30.02
CA GLY A 410 -2.63 -22.46 29.78
C GLY A 410 -1.99 -21.11 30.16
N PRO A 411 -0.66 -20.98 30.00
CA PRO A 411 0.06 -19.75 30.32
C PRO A 411 -0.19 -18.65 29.29
N VAL A 412 -0.59 -17.48 29.76
CA VAL A 412 -0.66 -16.23 28.98
C VAL A 412 0.65 -15.47 29.14
N THR A 413 1.21 -14.99 28.04
CA THR A 413 2.30 -14.02 28.05
C THR A 413 1.75 -12.66 27.60
N GLU A 414 1.73 -11.66 28.48
CA GLU A 414 1.53 -10.26 28.08
C GLU A 414 2.87 -9.53 28.02
N SER A 415 3.06 -8.68 27.02
CA SER A 415 4.27 -7.87 26.85
C SER A 415 3.95 -6.38 26.82
N VAL A 416 4.79 -5.59 27.49
CA VAL A 416 4.76 -4.13 27.40
C VAL A 416 5.39 -3.71 26.08
N VAL A 417 4.58 -3.23 25.14
CA VAL A 417 5.07 -2.66 23.88
C VAL A 417 5.75 -1.31 24.20
N PRO A 418 7.03 -1.09 23.83
CA PRO A 418 7.79 0.10 24.23
C PRO A 418 7.09 1.42 23.93
N GLU A 419 7.22 2.42 24.81
CA GLU A 419 6.54 3.72 24.66
C GLU A 419 6.91 4.46 23.37
N ALA A 420 8.13 4.25 22.86
CA ALA A 420 8.56 4.76 21.56
C ALA A 420 7.63 4.35 20.40
N LEU A 421 7.04 3.14 20.44
CA LEU A 421 6.06 2.66 19.46
C LEU A 421 4.65 3.25 19.61
N GLN A 422 4.42 4.07 20.62
CA GLN A 422 3.17 4.80 20.84
C GLN A 422 3.24 6.24 20.29
N SER A 423 4.38 6.63 19.69
CA SER A 423 4.60 7.98 19.11
C SER A 423 4.20 8.06 17.64
N ASP A 424 3.85 9.26 17.16
CA ASP A 424 3.46 9.49 15.75
C ASP A 424 4.59 9.24 14.73
N ALA A 425 5.85 9.19 15.19
CA ALA A 425 7.03 8.87 14.37
C ALA A 425 7.32 7.37 14.29
N ALA A 426 6.59 6.53 15.03
CA ALA A 426 6.79 5.09 15.06
C ALA A 426 6.27 4.40 13.78
N PRO A 427 6.84 3.25 13.38
CA PRO A 427 6.22 2.40 12.37
C PRO A 427 4.85 1.89 12.85
N VAL A 428 3.80 2.12 12.08
CA VAL A 428 2.49 1.51 12.35
C VAL A 428 2.60 0.00 12.11
N LEU A 429 2.37 -0.79 13.16
CA LEU A 429 2.51 -2.24 13.16
C LEU A 429 1.43 -2.90 12.27
N GLY A 430 1.86 -3.71 11.30
CA GLY A 430 1.01 -4.48 10.39
C GLY A 430 1.04 -5.99 10.69
N ALA A 431 1.08 -6.81 9.64
CA ALA A 431 1.21 -8.26 9.75
C ALA A 431 2.61 -8.70 10.24
N PHE A 432 2.71 -9.86 10.89
CA PHE A 432 3.97 -10.41 11.38
C PHE A 432 4.08 -11.94 11.25
N ARG A 433 5.32 -12.44 11.33
CA ARG A 433 5.66 -13.86 11.53
C ARG A 433 6.69 -13.99 12.66
N TRP A 434 6.64 -15.09 13.40
CA TRP A 434 7.73 -15.51 14.26
C TRP A 434 8.90 -16.06 13.43
N ASN A 435 10.13 -15.77 13.85
CA ASN A 435 11.30 -16.57 13.49
C ASN A 435 11.14 -18.00 14.08
N PRO A 436 11.45 -19.09 13.36
CA PRO A 436 11.23 -20.45 13.85
C PRO A 436 11.88 -20.77 15.20
N ALA A 437 13.03 -20.17 15.51
CA ALA A 437 13.74 -20.36 16.78
C ALA A 437 13.20 -19.48 17.94
N GLY A 438 12.09 -18.75 17.75
CA GLY A 438 11.47 -17.92 18.79
C GLY A 438 12.26 -16.68 19.22
N ARG A 439 13.33 -16.31 18.50
CA ARG A 439 14.24 -15.20 18.84
C ARG A 439 13.78 -13.82 18.36
N PHE A 440 12.99 -13.79 17.27
CA PHE A 440 12.56 -12.55 16.61
C PHE A 440 11.11 -12.62 16.12
N LEU A 441 10.47 -11.46 16.04
CA LEU A 441 9.27 -11.22 15.20
C LEU A 441 9.70 -10.42 13.97
N TYR A 442 9.34 -10.86 12.76
CA TYR A 442 9.48 -10.10 11.52
C TYR A 442 8.12 -9.51 11.12
N PHE A 443 8.06 -8.22 10.78
CA PHE A 443 6.78 -7.55 10.57
C PHE A 443 6.79 -6.41 9.56
N GLU A 444 5.61 -6.10 9.02
CA GLU A 444 5.34 -4.90 8.24
C GLU A 444 5.24 -3.68 9.15
N GLY A 445 6.04 -2.64 8.89
CA GLY A 445 5.95 -1.36 9.61
C GLY A 445 5.86 -0.20 8.64
N ARG A 446 4.79 0.61 8.74
CA ARG A 446 4.60 1.80 7.89
C ARG A 446 5.20 3.06 8.53
N SER A 447 6.14 3.70 7.83
CA SER A 447 6.81 4.95 8.20
C SER A 447 6.79 5.90 7.00
N ASP A 448 6.42 7.17 7.20
CA ASP A 448 6.25 8.19 6.15
C ASP A 448 5.44 7.73 4.92
N GLY A 449 4.43 6.88 5.16
CA GLY A 449 3.54 6.31 4.15
C GLY A 449 4.08 5.06 3.44
N ILE A 450 5.40 4.84 3.43
CA ILE A 450 6.05 3.64 2.88
C ILE A 450 5.90 2.49 3.88
N ARG A 451 5.65 1.26 3.39
CA ARG A 451 5.76 0.04 4.20
C ARG A 451 7.11 -0.61 3.94
N ASN A 452 7.80 -0.96 5.01
CA ASN A 452 9.01 -1.76 4.94
C ASN A 452 8.96 -2.88 5.98
N LEU A 453 9.91 -3.81 5.88
CA LEU A 453 10.11 -4.87 6.88
C LEU A 453 10.94 -4.39 8.06
N TRP A 454 10.54 -4.85 9.24
CA TRP A 454 11.20 -4.63 10.52
C TRP A 454 11.37 -5.97 11.25
N ARG A 455 12.31 -6.03 12.20
CA ARG A 455 12.39 -7.09 13.21
C ARG A 455 12.34 -6.52 14.61
N VAL A 456 11.96 -7.34 15.58
CA VAL A 456 12.16 -7.04 17.00
C VAL A 456 12.49 -8.30 17.79
N THR A 457 13.38 -8.17 18.77
CA THR A 457 13.80 -9.25 19.66
C THR A 457 12.70 -9.64 20.64
N VAL A 458 12.54 -10.94 20.83
CA VAL A 458 11.63 -11.58 21.78
C VAL A 458 12.42 -12.57 22.63
N ASN A 459 12.01 -12.77 23.88
CA ASN A 459 12.58 -13.79 24.74
C ASN A 459 12.05 -15.18 24.29
N PRO A 460 12.90 -16.13 23.87
CA PRO A 460 12.44 -17.40 23.29
C PRO A 460 11.83 -18.37 24.31
N VAL A 461 11.95 -18.10 25.61
CA VAL A 461 11.38 -18.94 26.69
C VAL A 461 10.03 -18.39 27.15
N THR A 462 9.92 -17.08 27.39
CA THR A 462 8.66 -16.47 27.83
C THR A 462 7.73 -16.09 26.68
N LEU A 463 8.28 -15.94 25.46
CA LEU A 463 7.66 -15.33 24.28
C LEU A 463 7.31 -13.84 24.47
N ALA A 464 7.94 -13.17 25.44
CA ALA A 464 7.72 -11.74 25.67
C ALA A 464 8.52 -10.89 24.67
N TRP A 465 7.91 -9.79 24.20
CA TRP A 465 8.61 -8.72 23.49
C TRP A 465 9.66 -8.09 24.42
N THR A 466 10.92 -7.99 23.97
CA THR A 466 12.02 -7.41 24.77
C THR A 466 12.85 -6.35 24.04
N GLY A 467 12.90 -6.37 22.70
CA GLY A 467 13.72 -5.46 21.91
C GLY A 467 13.05 -4.12 21.56
N VAL A 468 13.83 -3.25 20.92
CA VAL A 468 13.33 -2.10 20.13
C VAL A 468 13.28 -2.54 18.66
N PRO A 469 12.29 -2.09 17.85
CA PRO A 469 12.25 -2.36 16.42
C PRO A 469 13.52 -1.93 15.65
N GLU A 470 14.07 -2.85 14.87
CA GLU A 470 15.10 -2.61 13.86
C GLU A 470 14.44 -2.64 12.46
N ARG A 471 14.70 -1.63 11.63
CA ARG A 471 14.23 -1.60 10.23
C ARG A 471 15.17 -2.44 9.36
N LEU A 472 14.64 -3.47 8.71
CA LEU A 472 15.42 -4.37 7.84
C LEU A 472 15.54 -3.88 6.40
N THR A 473 14.57 -3.10 5.92
CA THR A 473 14.51 -2.64 4.52
C THR A 473 14.18 -1.15 4.41
N VAL A 474 14.77 -0.50 3.41
CA VAL A 474 14.68 0.96 3.17
C VAL A 474 14.31 1.29 1.72
N GLY A 475 13.70 0.33 1.01
CA GLY A 475 13.30 0.50 -0.38
C GLY A 475 12.14 1.49 -0.54
N PRO A 476 11.98 2.10 -1.73
CA PRO A 476 10.84 2.95 -2.07
C PRO A 476 9.57 2.16 -2.45
N GLY A 477 9.66 0.84 -2.55
CA GLY A 477 8.50 -0.06 -2.69
C GLY A 477 7.77 -0.23 -1.36
N ASN A 478 6.63 -0.93 -1.38
CA ASN A 478 6.03 -1.46 -0.15
C ASN A 478 6.57 -2.88 0.06
N ASP A 479 7.52 -3.04 0.98
CA ASP A 479 8.06 -4.34 1.35
C ASP A 479 7.12 -4.98 2.40
N ILE A 480 6.43 -6.06 2.02
CA ILE A 480 5.30 -6.63 2.76
C ILE A 480 5.31 -8.16 2.79
N LEU A 481 4.43 -8.75 3.61
CA LEU A 481 4.23 -10.20 3.74
C LEU A 481 5.53 -10.98 4.00
N PRO A 482 6.25 -10.70 5.11
CA PRO A 482 7.45 -11.43 5.48
C PRO A 482 7.17 -12.93 5.66
N ALA A 483 8.05 -13.77 5.14
CA ALA A 483 8.03 -15.23 5.24
C ALA A 483 9.45 -15.72 5.56
N PRO A 484 9.77 -15.99 6.85
CA PRO A 484 11.08 -16.50 7.22
C PRO A 484 11.27 -17.94 6.71
N SER A 485 12.51 -18.29 6.34
CA SER A 485 12.90 -19.66 6.01
C SER A 485 12.75 -20.60 7.21
N PRO A 486 12.65 -21.93 7.01
CA PRO A 486 12.59 -22.90 8.10
C PRO A 486 13.82 -22.87 9.02
N ASP A 487 15.00 -22.58 8.44
CA ASP A 487 16.26 -22.36 9.15
C ASP A 487 16.32 -20.99 9.90
N GLY A 488 15.41 -20.06 9.59
CA GLY A 488 15.34 -18.72 10.19
C GLY A 488 16.40 -17.72 9.72
N SER A 489 17.33 -18.12 8.84
CA SER A 489 18.45 -17.29 8.36
C SER A 489 18.07 -16.31 7.24
N ARG A 490 16.98 -16.59 6.52
CA ARG A 490 16.52 -15.87 5.32
C ARG A 490 15.08 -15.40 5.47
N LEU A 491 14.74 -14.33 4.77
CA LEU A 491 13.40 -13.75 4.75
C LEU A 491 12.96 -13.54 3.30
N ALA A 492 12.00 -14.33 2.83
CA ALA A 492 11.29 -14.07 1.59
C ALA A 492 10.16 -13.06 1.84
N PHE A 493 9.86 -12.19 0.88
CA PHE A 493 8.83 -11.16 1.02
C PHE A 493 8.35 -10.63 -0.33
N SER A 494 7.20 -9.95 -0.34
CA SER A 494 6.68 -9.30 -1.55
C SER A 494 7.08 -7.83 -1.57
N VAL A 495 7.63 -7.34 -2.69
CA VAL A 495 7.87 -5.92 -2.93
C VAL A 495 6.81 -5.41 -3.90
N ASP A 496 5.82 -4.70 -3.36
CA ASP A 496 4.75 -4.05 -4.12
C ASP A 496 5.24 -2.68 -4.62
N THR A 497 5.47 -2.58 -5.93
CA THR A 497 5.66 -1.28 -6.61
C THR A 497 4.36 -0.89 -7.31
N SER A 498 3.85 0.31 -7.06
CA SER A 498 2.63 0.80 -7.69
C SER A 498 2.83 2.20 -8.27
N ARG A 499 2.55 2.34 -9.56
CA ARG A 499 2.69 3.59 -10.33
C ARG A 499 1.29 4.14 -10.64
N PRO A 500 0.77 5.12 -9.88
CA PRO A 500 -0.49 5.75 -10.23
C PRO A 500 -0.36 6.56 -11.51
N ALA A 501 -1.38 6.45 -12.36
CA ALA A 501 -1.57 7.31 -13.52
C ALA A 501 -3.08 7.55 -13.74
N LEU A 502 -3.40 8.69 -14.33
CA LEU A 502 -4.73 8.93 -14.91
C LEU A 502 -4.73 8.36 -16.32
N TRP A 503 -5.57 7.37 -16.58
CA TRP A 503 -5.73 6.73 -17.89
C TRP A 503 -6.91 7.34 -18.65
N ALA A 504 -6.83 7.33 -19.97
CA ALA A 504 -7.92 7.63 -20.88
C ALA A 504 -8.16 6.43 -21.80
N PHE A 505 -9.36 5.87 -21.77
CA PHE A 505 -9.77 4.76 -22.61
C PHE A 505 -10.75 5.24 -23.69
N PRO A 506 -10.56 4.89 -24.97
CA PRO A 506 -11.59 5.04 -25.99
C PRO A 506 -12.86 4.25 -25.60
N PHE A 507 -14.01 4.93 -25.63
CA PHE A 507 -15.23 4.46 -24.98
C PHE A 507 -16.46 4.88 -25.77
N ASP A 508 -17.39 3.95 -26.02
CA ASP A 508 -18.73 4.29 -26.49
C ASP A 508 -19.64 4.46 -25.27
N ALA A 509 -19.89 5.70 -24.84
CA ALA A 509 -20.70 5.97 -23.66
C ALA A 509 -22.20 5.71 -23.83
N ALA A 510 -22.69 5.51 -25.05
CA ALA A 510 -24.06 5.10 -25.35
C ALA A 510 -24.23 3.57 -25.33
N ARG A 511 -23.20 2.81 -25.72
CA ARG A 511 -23.17 1.33 -25.61
C ARG A 511 -22.58 0.84 -24.29
N GLY A 512 -21.76 1.63 -23.61
CA GLY A 512 -21.09 1.28 -22.36
C GLY A 512 -20.00 0.23 -22.55
N VAL A 513 -19.22 0.35 -23.63
CA VAL A 513 -18.12 -0.56 -23.96
C VAL A 513 -16.84 0.23 -24.27
N LEU A 514 -15.70 -0.27 -23.80
CA LEU A 514 -14.40 0.19 -24.30
C LEU A 514 -14.26 -0.20 -25.78
N THR A 515 -13.69 0.70 -26.60
CA THR A 515 -13.53 0.49 -28.05
C THR A 515 -12.08 0.20 -28.45
N ALA A 516 -11.12 0.46 -27.57
CA ALA A 516 -9.72 0.04 -27.66
C ALA A 516 -9.06 0.07 -26.27
N ASP A 517 -7.81 -0.38 -26.18
CA ASP A 517 -6.95 -0.15 -25.01
C ASP A 517 -6.78 1.34 -24.70
N GLY A 518 -6.64 1.66 -23.41
CA GLY A 518 -6.39 3.02 -22.94
C GLY A 518 -4.91 3.40 -22.88
N GLU A 519 -4.66 4.71 -22.81
CA GLU A 519 -3.34 5.33 -22.70
C GLU A 519 -3.17 6.14 -21.39
N PRO A 520 -1.95 6.26 -20.84
CA PRO A 520 -1.71 7.03 -19.61
C PRO A 520 -1.61 8.53 -19.92
N LEU A 521 -2.67 9.28 -19.60
CA LEU A 521 -2.82 10.72 -19.87
C LEU A 521 -1.74 11.57 -19.17
N VAL A 522 -1.43 11.24 -17.90
CA VAL A 522 -0.43 11.96 -17.09
C VAL A 522 0.27 11.02 -16.10
N ALA A 523 1.42 10.46 -16.51
CA ALA A 523 2.22 9.54 -15.70
C ALA A 523 3.16 10.25 -14.70
N GLY A 524 3.64 9.51 -13.69
CA GLY A 524 4.95 9.76 -13.08
C GLY A 524 5.03 10.46 -11.71
N GLU A 525 3.92 10.87 -11.07
CA GLU A 525 3.94 11.34 -9.67
C GLU A 525 2.88 10.64 -8.81
N PRO A 526 3.21 10.20 -7.58
CA PRO A 526 2.23 9.74 -6.60
C PRO A 526 1.16 10.79 -6.26
N GLY A 527 0.00 10.33 -5.79
CA GLY A 527 -1.05 11.22 -5.28
C GLY A 527 -1.74 12.06 -6.34
N ARG A 528 -1.73 11.62 -7.61
CA ARG A 528 -2.57 12.19 -8.67
C ARG A 528 -3.92 11.47 -8.74
N SER A 529 -5.00 12.24 -8.80
CA SER A 529 -6.32 11.73 -9.16
C SER A 529 -7.07 12.70 -10.06
N GLY A 530 -7.72 12.16 -11.09
CA GLY A 530 -8.67 12.92 -11.91
C GLY A 530 -9.80 13.49 -11.05
N ALA A 531 -10.43 14.57 -11.51
CA ALA A 531 -11.48 15.28 -10.78
C ALA A 531 -12.74 15.54 -11.61
N ASP A 532 -12.55 16.10 -12.80
CA ASP A 532 -13.56 16.33 -13.85
C ASP A 532 -12.84 16.57 -15.18
N ALA A 533 -13.58 16.57 -16.29
CA ALA A 533 -13.08 17.01 -17.60
C ALA A 533 -14.12 17.90 -18.27
N THR A 534 -13.71 18.54 -19.35
CA THR A 534 -14.60 19.23 -20.28
C THR A 534 -15.52 18.25 -21.01
N SER A 535 -16.64 18.76 -21.50
CA SER A 535 -17.64 17.97 -22.25
C SER A 535 -17.07 17.22 -23.47
N ASP A 536 -16.01 17.76 -24.08
CA ASP A 536 -15.26 17.21 -25.22
C ASP A 536 -14.03 16.36 -24.83
N GLY A 537 -13.71 16.24 -23.54
CA GLY A 537 -12.53 15.52 -23.04
C GLY A 537 -11.18 16.17 -23.37
N THR A 538 -11.11 17.34 -24.02
CA THR A 538 -9.84 17.95 -24.45
C THR A 538 -9.05 18.59 -23.31
N ARG A 539 -9.71 18.93 -22.20
CA ARG A 539 -9.11 19.45 -20.97
C ARG A 539 -9.57 18.64 -19.76
N VAL A 540 -8.65 18.28 -18.87
CA VAL A 540 -8.92 17.42 -17.70
C VAL A 540 -8.38 18.07 -16.43
N LEU A 541 -9.24 18.23 -15.44
CA LEU A 541 -8.89 18.67 -14.08
C LEU A 541 -8.44 17.48 -13.24
N TYR A 542 -7.34 17.66 -12.51
CA TYR A 542 -6.84 16.64 -11.58
C TYR A 542 -6.20 17.27 -10.34
N ARG A 543 -6.20 16.54 -9.23
CA ARG A 543 -5.50 16.89 -7.99
C ARG A 543 -4.09 16.30 -7.99
N VAL A 544 -3.16 16.97 -7.30
CA VAL A 544 -1.82 16.46 -7.00
C VAL A 544 -1.54 16.65 -5.52
N GLN A 545 -1.26 15.56 -4.80
CA GLN A 545 -0.75 15.61 -3.43
C GLN A 545 0.79 15.68 -3.45
N ARG A 546 1.34 16.67 -2.77
CA ARG A 546 2.78 16.77 -2.44
C ARG A 546 2.93 16.89 -0.91
N ALA A 547 4.13 16.67 -0.38
CA ALA A 547 4.36 16.53 1.07
C ALA A 547 3.87 17.72 1.92
N ASP A 548 3.83 18.94 1.37
CA ASP A 548 3.47 20.18 2.08
C ASP A 548 2.21 20.90 1.53
N ARG A 549 1.55 20.32 0.51
CA ARG A 549 0.43 20.96 -0.21
C ARG A 549 -0.38 20.00 -1.07
N GLN A 550 -1.67 20.29 -1.23
CA GLN A 550 -2.44 19.81 -2.38
C GLN A 550 -2.49 20.90 -3.46
N GLU A 551 -2.53 20.47 -4.72
CA GLU A 551 -2.59 21.34 -5.89
C GLU A 551 -3.74 20.91 -6.81
N ILE A 552 -4.37 21.86 -7.50
CA ILE A 552 -5.30 21.60 -8.60
C ILE A 552 -4.58 21.94 -9.91
N TRP A 553 -4.60 21.01 -10.85
CA TRP A 553 -3.96 21.09 -12.15
C TRP A 553 -4.98 20.92 -13.28
N LEU A 554 -4.62 21.48 -14.45
CA LEU A 554 -5.35 21.35 -15.71
C LEU A 554 -4.41 20.75 -16.75
N TRP A 555 -4.74 19.56 -17.23
CA TRP A 555 -4.18 18.99 -18.46
C TRP A 555 -5.00 19.46 -19.66
N HIS A 556 -4.34 19.63 -20.80
CA HIS A 556 -4.94 19.99 -22.08
C HIS A 556 -4.20 19.29 -23.22
N GLN A 557 -4.96 18.63 -24.11
CA GLN A 557 -4.43 17.73 -25.14
C GLN A 557 -3.23 18.27 -25.96
N THR A 558 -3.29 19.52 -26.42
CA THR A 558 -2.20 20.15 -27.22
C THR A 558 -1.19 20.95 -26.40
N HIS A 559 -1.52 21.32 -25.15
CA HIS A 559 -0.73 22.27 -24.35
C HIS A 559 -0.06 21.64 -23.11
N GLY A 560 -0.26 20.33 -22.89
CA GLY A 560 0.25 19.63 -21.71
C GLY A 560 -0.46 20.03 -20.43
N ALA A 561 0.24 19.96 -19.30
CA ALA A 561 -0.35 20.18 -17.97
C ALA A 561 0.23 21.42 -17.26
N ARG A 562 -0.65 22.19 -16.61
CA ARG A 562 -0.29 23.37 -15.81
C ARG A 562 -1.02 23.40 -14.46
N PRO A 563 -0.42 23.94 -13.39
CA PRO A 563 -1.15 24.18 -12.15
C PRO A 563 -2.17 25.31 -12.34
N LEU A 564 -3.33 25.18 -11.71
CA LEU A 564 -4.30 26.25 -11.53
C LEU A 564 -4.24 26.80 -10.10
N VAL A 565 -4.08 25.93 -9.11
CA VAL A 565 -4.03 26.27 -7.69
C VAL A 565 -2.88 25.51 -7.02
N SER A 566 -1.96 26.23 -6.38
CA SER A 566 -0.90 25.65 -5.54
C SER A 566 -0.69 26.54 -4.32
N ARG A 567 -1.18 26.10 -3.15
CA ARG A 567 -1.11 26.85 -1.89
C ARG A 567 -0.63 25.94 -0.76
N ARG A 568 0.54 26.24 -0.19
CA ARG A 568 1.12 25.49 0.95
C ARG A 568 0.18 25.49 2.16
N GLY A 569 0.10 24.36 2.86
CA GLY A 569 -0.74 24.20 4.05
C GLY A 569 -2.25 24.17 3.80
N TRP A 570 -2.70 24.21 2.54
CA TRP A 570 -4.10 24.03 2.17
C TRP A 570 -4.34 22.67 1.49
N ASN A 571 -5.50 22.09 1.80
CA ASN A 571 -6.08 20.91 1.17
C ASN A 571 -7.31 21.31 0.35
N HIS A 572 -7.60 20.56 -0.71
CA HIS A 572 -8.65 20.86 -1.69
C HIS A 572 -9.44 19.59 -2.00
N SER A 573 -10.79 19.67 -1.99
CA SER A 573 -11.64 18.58 -2.50
C SER A 573 -11.45 18.40 -4.01
N SER A 574 -11.96 17.31 -4.57
CA SER A 574 -12.17 17.16 -6.02
C SER A 574 -12.84 18.42 -6.59
N PRO A 575 -12.18 19.18 -7.48
CA PRO A 575 -12.81 20.30 -8.17
C PRO A 575 -13.93 19.84 -9.12
N ARG A 576 -14.92 20.70 -9.34
CA ARG A 576 -16.04 20.48 -10.25
C ARG A 576 -16.13 21.55 -11.31
N LEU A 577 -16.14 21.15 -12.58
CA LEU A 577 -16.23 22.05 -13.72
C LEU A 577 -17.69 22.40 -14.03
N SER A 578 -17.94 23.64 -14.43
CA SER A 578 -19.27 24.11 -14.86
C SER A 578 -19.65 23.63 -16.26
N HIS A 579 -20.94 23.69 -16.62
CA HIS A 579 -21.44 23.16 -17.90
C HIS A 579 -20.95 23.93 -19.14
N ASP A 580 -20.42 25.14 -18.96
CA ASP A 580 -19.77 25.98 -19.97
C ASP A 580 -18.23 25.89 -19.95
N ASP A 581 -17.66 24.94 -19.19
CA ASP A 581 -16.22 24.69 -19.09
C ASP A 581 -15.37 25.92 -18.65
N HIS A 582 -15.96 26.83 -17.86
CA HIS A 582 -15.38 28.14 -17.50
C HIS A 582 -15.20 28.41 -16.00
N LEU A 583 -16.00 27.79 -15.13
CA LEU A 583 -15.94 27.96 -13.67
C LEU A 583 -15.60 26.64 -12.99
N VAL A 584 -14.83 26.69 -11.91
CA VAL A 584 -14.46 25.49 -11.14
C VAL A 584 -14.77 25.68 -9.64
N ALA A 585 -15.65 24.85 -9.08
CA ALA A 585 -16.02 24.87 -7.67
C ALA A 585 -15.24 23.82 -6.86
N TYR A 586 -14.76 24.17 -5.67
CA TYR A 586 -14.13 23.23 -4.73
C TYR A 586 -14.22 23.70 -3.28
N GLN A 587 -14.16 22.76 -2.32
CA GLN A 587 -13.91 23.07 -0.92
C GLN A 587 -12.40 23.19 -0.71
N SER A 588 -11.95 24.31 -0.16
CA SER A 588 -10.57 24.59 0.25
C SER A 588 -10.53 24.60 1.79
N SER A 589 -9.56 23.92 2.42
CA SER A 589 -9.44 23.88 3.89
C SER A 589 -8.00 23.88 4.38
N ARG A 590 -7.77 24.35 5.61
CA ARG A 590 -6.49 24.24 6.33
C ARG A 590 -6.72 23.95 7.81
N ARG A 591 -5.80 23.20 8.43
CA ARG A 591 -5.74 23.12 9.89
C ARG A 591 -5.07 24.39 10.43
N THR A 592 -5.56 24.88 11.56
CA THR A 592 -4.98 25.99 12.32
C THR A 592 -4.68 25.51 13.73
N ILE A 593 -3.67 26.09 14.38
CA ILE A 593 -3.23 25.65 15.71
C ILE A 593 -4.32 25.96 16.75
N ASP A 594 -4.88 27.17 16.70
CA ASP A 594 -5.72 27.71 17.77
C ASP A 594 -7.23 27.66 17.48
N ALA A 595 -7.63 27.36 16.24
CA ALA A 595 -9.02 27.46 15.77
C ALA A 595 -9.53 26.24 14.97
N GLY A 596 -8.82 25.11 15.03
CA GLY A 596 -9.27 23.83 14.46
C GLY A 596 -9.05 23.68 12.95
N THR A 597 -10.11 23.75 12.14
CA THR A 597 -10.02 23.60 10.68
C THR A 597 -10.86 24.64 9.97
N GLU A 598 -10.20 25.61 9.36
CA GLU A 598 -10.82 26.58 8.47
C GLU A 598 -11.23 25.87 7.17
N ARG A 599 -12.46 26.12 6.71
CA ARG A 599 -12.99 25.59 5.44
C ARG A 599 -13.74 26.69 4.71
N ARG A 600 -13.64 26.69 3.38
CA ARG A 600 -14.30 27.64 2.50
C ARG A 600 -14.66 26.99 1.17
N ILE A 601 -15.76 27.44 0.56
CA ILE A 601 -16.09 27.13 -0.83
C ILE A 601 -15.46 28.19 -1.72
N VAL A 602 -14.74 27.76 -2.74
CA VAL A 602 -14.05 28.61 -3.71
C VAL A 602 -14.62 28.34 -5.09
N VAL A 603 -14.84 29.40 -5.86
CA VAL A 603 -15.09 29.34 -7.31
C VAL A 603 -13.87 29.93 -8.01
N LEU A 604 -13.43 29.29 -9.10
CA LEU A 604 -12.29 29.70 -9.89
C LEU A 604 -12.75 29.97 -11.34
N ASP A 605 -12.63 31.22 -11.79
CA ASP A 605 -12.95 31.62 -13.17
C ASP A 605 -11.73 31.43 -14.07
N LEU A 606 -11.93 30.80 -15.23
CA LEU A 606 -10.89 30.45 -16.20
C LEU A 606 -10.95 31.27 -17.50
N ARG A 607 -11.97 32.13 -17.68
CA ARG A 607 -12.29 32.78 -18.97
C ARG A 607 -11.17 33.67 -19.51
N ASP A 608 -10.53 34.46 -18.64
CA ASP A 608 -9.45 35.39 -19.00
C ASP A 608 -8.07 34.70 -19.12
N GLY A 609 -8.03 33.36 -19.16
CA GLY A 609 -6.82 32.52 -19.24
C GLY A 609 -6.00 32.45 -17.93
N THR A 610 -5.92 33.58 -17.22
CA THR A 610 -5.40 33.72 -15.85
C THR A 610 -6.48 33.32 -14.85
N PRO A 611 -6.30 32.25 -14.05
CA PRO A 611 -7.32 31.79 -13.12
C PRO A 611 -7.60 32.82 -12.00
N ARG A 612 -8.86 33.19 -11.78
CA ARG A 612 -9.29 34.09 -10.70
C ARG A 612 -10.11 33.34 -9.63
N GLU A 613 -9.54 33.14 -8.44
CA GLU A 613 -10.27 32.59 -7.29
C GLU A 613 -11.16 33.66 -6.63
N SER A 614 -12.41 33.31 -6.36
CA SER A 614 -13.33 34.02 -5.45
C SER A 614 -13.78 33.08 -4.32
N VAL A 615 -13.86 33.60 -3.10
CA VAL A 615 -14.40 32.84 -1.95
C VAL A 615 -15.91 33.02 -1.90
N LEU A 616 -16.64 31.94 -2.12
CA LEU A 616 -18.09 31.94 -2.20
C LEU A 616 -18.75 31.82 -0.81
N VAL A 617 -18.18 30.98 0.08
CA VAL A 617 -18.63 30.82 1.47
C VAL A 617 -17.43 30.53 2.36
N ASN A 618 -17.33 31.17 3.52
CA ASN A 618 -16.50 30.68 4.63
C ASN A 618 -17.38 29.85 5.57
N LEU A 619 -16.99 28.60 5.85
CA LEU A 619 -17.75 27.68 6.70
C LEU A 619 -17.28 27.82 8.15
N THR A 620 -18.21 27.78 9.11
CA THR A 620 -17.92 27.96 10.54
C THR A 620 -18.04 26.65 11.32
N GLY A 621 -17.12 26.44 12.27
CA GLY A 621 -17.11 25.26 13.15
C GLY A 621 -17.08 23.91 12.41
N ASP A 622 -18.06 23.06 12.70
CA ASP A 622 -18.16 21.68 12.20
C ASP A 622 -18.93 21.51 10.88
N GLN A 623 -19.38 22.62 10.28
CA GLN A 623 -20.03 22.62 8.98
C GLN A 623 -19.06 22.07 7.92
N GLN A 624 -19.55 21.15 7.09
CA GLN A 624 -18.80 20.60 5.96
C GLN A 624 -19.67 20.60 4.72
N ILE A 625 -19.10 21.07 3.61
CA ILE A 625 -19.78 21.20 2.33
C ILE A 625 -18.76 20.83 1.24
N VAL A 626 -19.09 19.84 0.43
CA VAL A 626 -18.23 19.36 -0.65
C VAL A 626 -18.98 19.52 -1.98
N PRO A 627 -18.60 20.49 -2.83
CA PRO A 627 -19.16 20.65 -4.16
C PRO A 627 -19.08 19.35 -4.96
N SER A 628 -20.19 18.97 -5.57
CA SER A 628 -20.31 17.74 -6.35
C SER A 628 -20.79 17.97 -7.78
N ASP A 629 -21.57 19.01 -8.05
CA ASP A 629 -22.01 19.35 -9.41
C ASP A 629 -22.43 20.83 -9.57
N TRP A 630 -22.74 21.24 -10.80
CA TRP A 630 -23.34 22.54 -11.14
C TRP A 630 -24.72 22.37 -11.79
N SER A 631 -25.60 23.34 -11.59
CA SER A 631 -26.78 23.51 -12.44
C SER A 631 -26.37 24.02 -13.83
N ARG A 632 -27.18 23.73 -14.85
CA ARG A 632 -26.88 24.03 -16.27
C ARG A 632 -26.70 25.52 -16.60
N ASP A 633 -27.28 26.39 -15.79
CA ASP A 633 -27.16 27.86 -15.86
C ASP A 633 -25.97 28.41 -15.05
N ASN A 634 -25.21 27.53 -14.39
CA ASN A 634 -24.15 27.83 -13.42
C ASN A 634 -24.60 28.68 -12.21
N GLY A 635 -25.92 28.89 -12.02
CA GLY A 635 -26.47 29.70 -10.94
C GLY A 635 -26.47 28.98 -9.57
N THR A 636 -26.35 27.65 -9.57
CA THR A 636 -26.40 26.81 -8.37
C THR A 636 -25.30 25.76 -8.37
N ILE A 637 -24.67 25.55 -7.22
CA ILE A 637 -23.76 24.42 -6.95
C ILE A 637 -24.51 23.37 -6.14
N LEU A 638 -24.47 22.12 -6.59
CA LEU A 638 -24.92 20.94 -5.86
C LEU A 638 -23.77 20.42 -4.98
N ALA A 639 -24.06 20.03 -3.75
CA ALA A 639 -23.04 19.61 -2.80
C ALA A 639 -23.53 18.53 -1.82
N ALA A 640 -22.57 17.75 -1.30
CA ALA A 640 -22.77 16.95 -0.09
C ALA A 640 -22.54 17.84 1.14
N CYS A 641 -23.52 17.92 2.04
CA CYS A 641 -23.61 18.95 3.07
C CYS A 641 -23.93 18.35 4.45
N ARG A 642 -23.15 18.73 5.47
CA ARG A 642 -23.37 18.37 6.88
C ARG A 642 -23.40 19.65 7.73
N PRO A 643 -24.54 20.00 8.35
CA PRO A 643 -24.72 21.29 9.01
C PRO A 643 -24.00 21.43 10.35
N ARG A 644 -23.70 20.32 11.04
CA ARG A 644 -23.01 20.27 12.34
C ARG A 644 -22.35 18.91 12.59
N ALA A 645 -21.49 18.81 13.59
CA ALA A 645 -21.00 17.51 14.08
C ALA A 645 -22.17 16.59 14.51
N GLY A 646 -21.96 15.27 14.38
CA GLY A 646 -22.97 14.25 14.71
C GLY A 646 -24.15 14.12 13.73
N ALA A 647 -24.33 15.04 12.78
CA ALA A 647 -25.33 14.90 11.72
C ALA A 647 -24.85 13.99 10.58
N SER A 648 -25.76 13.24 9.96
CA SER A 648 -25.51 12.61 8.66
C SER A 648 -25.29 13.66 7.56
N PHE A 649 -24.60 13.28 6.48
CA PHE A 649 -24.52 14.13 5.28
C PHE A 649 -25.82 14.03 4.50
N GLY A 650 -26.39 15.16 4.08
CA GLY A 650 -27.45 15.25 3.08
C GLY A 650 -26.94 15.89 1.79
N ILE A 651 -27.80 16.00 0.78
CA ILE A 651 -27.51 16.73 -0.45
C ILE A 651 -28.17 18.11 -0.38
N CYS A 652 -27.40 19.17 -0.62
CA CYS A 652 -27.89 20.55 -0.61
C CYS A 652 -27.44 21.36 -1.83
N THR A 653 -28.19 22.43 -2.12
CA THR A 653 -27.90 23.40 -3.19
C THR A 653 -27.44 24.74 -2.60
N ILE A 654 -26.45 25.35 -3.24
CA ILE A 654 -25.87 26.64 -2.89
C ILE A 654 -26.08 27.57 -4.09
N ALA A 655 -26.93 28.59 -3.96
CA ALA A 655 -27.12 29.58 -5.01
C ALA A 655 -25.90 30.53 -5.06
N VAL A 656 -25.33 30.78 -6.24
CA VAL A 656 -24.08 31.54 -6.39
C VAL A 656 -24.28 33.04 -6.10
N ASP A 657 -25.49 33.56 -6.31
CA ASP A 657 -25.89 34.93 -5.97
C ASP A 657 -26.13 35.13 -4.47
N ARG A 658 -26.61 34.08 -3.76
CA ARG A 658 -26.98 34.08 -2.34
C ARG A 658 -26.37 32.88 -1.61
N PRO A 659 -25.03 32.76 -1.56
CA PRO A 659 -24.36 31.51 -1.17
C PRO A 659 -24.44 31.17 0.33
N HIS A 660 -24.92 32.11 1.15
CA HIS A 660 -25.29 31.86 2.55
C HIS A 660 -26.66 31.18 2.71
N GLN A 661 -27.52 31.17 1.68
CA GLN A 661 -28.85 30.53 1.69
C GLN A 661 -28.77 29.10 1.14
N GLN A 662 -28.15 28.21 1.91
CA GLN A 662 -28.02 26.79 1.57
C GLN A 662 -29.37 26.07 1.74
N ARG A 663 -29.90 25.48 0.66
CA ARG A 663 -31.15 24.69 0.70
C ARG A 663 -30.81 23.20 0.72
N MET A 664 -31.11 22.51 1.82
CA MET A 664 -31.08 21.04 1.86
C MET A 664 -32.16 20.51 0.90
N LEU A 665 -31.78 19.69 -0.09
CA LEU A 665 -32.70 19.01 -0.98
C LEU A 665 -33.23 17.74 -0.33
N THR A 666 -32.31 16.90 0.19
CA THR A 666 -32.70 15.63 0.78
C THR A 666 -31.65 15.08 1.75
N ALA A 667 -32.12 14.36 2.76
CA ALA A 667 -31.32 13.66 3.76
C ALA A 667 -32.15 12.54 4.40
N ARG A 668 -31.50 11.51 4.94
CA ARG A 668 -32.11 10.54 5.86
C ARG A 668 -31.22 10.42 7.10
N ALA A 669 -31.82 10.14 8.25
CA ALA A 669 -31.05 9.82 9.46
C ALA A 669 -30.27 8.52 9.24
N ASN A 670 -29.05 8.46 9.77
CA ASN A 670 -28.16 7.29 9.72
C ASN A 670 -27.76 6.82 8.30
N VAL A 671 -27.91 7.67 7.28
CA VAL A 671 -27.38 7.43 5.93
C VAL A 671 -26.64 8.69 5.48
N HIS A 672 -25.36 8.56 5.11
CA HIS A 672 -24.53 9.67 4.66
C HIS A 672 -24.57 9.77 3.13
N LEU A 673 -24.94 10.94 2.61
CA LEU A 673 -25.10 11.17 1.18
C LEU A 673 -23.88 11.88 0.58
N TYR A 674 -23.37 11.34 -0.54
CA TYR A 674 -22.13 11.83 -1.18
C TYR A 674 -22.21 11.92 -2.71
N GLN A 675 -21.33 12.77 -3.27
CA GLN A 675 -21.04 12.93 -4.71
C GLN A 675 -22.27 13.01 -5.62
N ALA A 676 -23.27 13.81 -5.24
CA ALA A 676 -24.46 13.99 -6.05
C ALA A 676 -24.15 14.60 -7.44
N ARG A 677 -24.89 14.16 -8.47
CA ARG A 677 -24.79 14.58 -9.87
C ARG A 677 -26.16 14.76 -10.49
N TYR A 678 -26.40 15.88 -11.16
CA TYR A 678 -27.56 16.08 -12.02
C TYR A 678 -27.48 15.18 -13.26
N SER A 679 -28.63 14.77 -13.78
CA SER A 679 -28.72 14.24 -15.15
C SER A 679 -28.45 15.34 -16.20
N PRO A 680 -28.07 14.98 -17.45
CA PRO A 680 -27.86 15.96 -18.52
C PRO A 680 -29.09 16.81 -18.87
N ASP A 681 -30.29 16.28 -18.62
CA ASP A 681 -31.57 16.98 -18.75
C ASP A 681 -32.01 17.75 -17.49
N GLN A 682 -31.21 17.69 -16.41
CA GLN A 682 -31.42 18.32 -15.11
C GLN A 682 -32.68 17.86 -14.35
N LYS A 683 -33.43 16.86 -14.84
CA LYS A 683 -34.65 16.35 -14.17
C LYS A 683 -34.35 15.51 -12.93
N TRP A 684 -33.19 14.86 -12.88
CA TRP A 684 -32.81 13.89 -11.85
C TRP A 684 -31.50 14.25 -11.17
N ILE A 685 -31.32 13.77 -9.95
CA ILE A 685 -30.06 13.80 -9.21
C ILE A 685 -29.73 12.36 -8.79
N SER A 686 -28.59 11.83 -9.25
CA SER A 686 -28.00 10.59 -8.73
C SER A 686 -27.05 10.90 -7.57
N PHE A 687 -26.97 10.05 -6.55
CA PHE A 687 -26.07 10.21 -5.40
C PHE A 687 -25.78 8.87 -4.71
N ILE A 688 -24.71 8.82 -3.91
CA ILE A 688 -24.36 7.64 -3.11
C ILE A 688 -25.00 7.77 -1.73
N GLY A 689 -25.61 6.71 -1.22
CA GLY A 689 -26.02 6.58 0.19
C GLY A 689 -25.20 5.51 0.91
N VAL A 690 -24.45 5.92 1.93
CA VAL A 690 -23.63 5.03 2.79
C VAL A 690 -24.32 4.86 4.15
N PRO A 691 -24.71 3.64 4.57
CA PRO A 691 -25.28 3.41 5.90
C PRO A 691 -24.29 3.75 7.02
N ALA A 692 -24.74 4.45 8.06
CA ALA A 692 -23.91 4.75 9.23
C ALA A 692 -23.65 3.50 10.11
N SER A 693 -24.49 2.47 9.97
CA SER A 693 -24.34 1.16 10.64
C SER A 693 -23.35 0.23 9.96
N ASP A 694 -23.17 0.38 8.64
CA ASP A 694 -22.22 -0.41 7.86
C ASP A 694 -21.65 0.44 6.70
N PRO A 695 -20.47 1.04 6.88
CA PRO A 695 -19.81 1.82 5.83
C PRO A 695 -19.01 0.96 4.84
N SER A 696 -19.11 -0.39 4.89
CA SER A 696 -18.46 -1.30 3.93
C SER A 696 -19.31 -1.58 2.68
N VAL A 697 -20.58 -1.18 2.69
CA VAL A 697 -21.50 -1.20 1.55
C VAL A 697 -22.03 0.21 1.24
N SER A 698 -22.48 0.42 0.01
CA SER A 698 -23.10 1.68 -0.42
C SER A 698 -24.06 1.45 -1.57
N THR A 699 -25.19 2.16 -1.54
CA THR A 699 -26.21 2.09 -2.59
C THR A 699 -26.19 3.37 -3.41
N ILE A 700 -26.28 3.26 -4.74
CA ILE A 700 -26.51 4.41 -5.59
C ILE A 700 -28.02 4.63 -5.71
N TYR A 701 -28.45 5.86 -5.42
CA TYR A 701 -29.83 6.32 -5.50
C TYR A 701 -29.99 7.38 -6.59
N ILE A 702 -31.23 7.54 -7.03
CA ILE A 702 -31.69 8.71 -7.79
C ILE A 702 -32.91 9.34 -7.12
N VAL A 703 -33.09 10.64 -7.31
CA VAL A 703 -34.24 11.44 -6.85
C VAL A 703 -34.58 12.49 -7.92
N PRO A 704 -35.84 12.94 -8.08
CA PRO A 704 -36.13 14.11 -8.91
C PRO A 704 -35.37 15.34 -8.40
N ALA A 705 -34.94 16.22 -9.31
CA ALA A 705 -34.08 17.36 -8.98
C ALA A 705 -34.74 18.41 -8.06
N GLU A 706 -36.07 18.46 -8.02
CA GLU A 706 -36.85 19.29 -7.10
C GLU A 706 -36.90 18.72 -5.66
N GLY A 707 -36.54 17.43 -5.50
CA GLY A 707 -36.76 16.61 -4.31
C GLY A 707 -37.84 15.54 -4.54
N GLY A 708 -37.93 14.56 -3.65
CA GLY A 708 -38.93 13.49 -3.74
C GLY A 708 -38.50 12.18 -3.10
N GLU A 709 -39.15 11.10 -3.52
CA GLU A 709 -38.76 9.72 -3.16
C GLU A 709 -37.42 9.34 -3.79
N TRP A 710 -36.65 8.49 -3.10
CA TRP A 710 -35.38 7.97 -3.63
C TRP A 710 -35.60 6.58 -4.23
N LEU A 711 -35.23 6.41 -5.49
CA LEU A 711 -35.23 5.11 -6.15
C LEU A 711 -33.81 4.53 -6.06
N ALA A 712 -33.69 3.28 -5.59
CA ALA A 712 -32.43 2.58 -5.56
C ALA A 712 -32.06 2.07 -6.96
N LEU A 713 -30.87 2.43 -7.44
CA LEU A 713 -30.33 2.00 -8.74
C LEU A 713 -29.40 0.78 -8.60
N THR A 714 -28.85 0.55 -7.41
CA THR A 714 -28.17 -0.69 -7.02
C THR A 714 -28.82 -1.33 -5.79
N ASP A 715 -28.43 -2.57 -5.49
CA ASP A 715 -28.98 -3.40 -4.42
C ASP A 715 -28.43 -3.06 -3.01
N GLY A 716 -27.26 -2.43 -2.90
CA GLY A 716 -26.59 -2.15 -1.63
C GLY A 716 -25.90 -3.35 -0.99
N THR A 717 -25.66 -4.44 -1.74
CA THR A 717 -24.87 -5.60 -1.28
C THR A 717 -23.37 -5.43 -1.50
N ALA A 718 -22.97 -4.44 -2.31
CA ALA A 718 -21.60 -4.08 -2.62
C ALA A 718 -21.30 -2.62 -2.20
N TYR A 719 -20.06 -2.18 -2.41
CA TYR A 719 -19.66 -0.77 -2.32
C TYR A 719 -19.76 -0.14 -3.71
N ASP A 720 -20.94 0.38 -4.05
CA ASP A 720 -21.19 1.12 -5.29
C ASP A 720 -20.90 2.62 -5.11
N ASP A 721 -20.05 3.18 -5.97
CA ASP A 721 -19.44 4.51 -5.80
C ASP A 721 -19.24 5.23 -7.15
N LYS A 722 -18.92 6.53 -7.14
CA LYS A 722 -18.56 7.36 -8.30
C LYS A 722 -19.60 7.42 -9.44
N PRO A 723 -20.90 7.67 -9.15
CA PRO A 723 -21.94 7.76 -10.18
C PRO A 723 -21.63 8.83 -11.24
N ARG A 724 -21.82 8.48 -12.52
CA ARG A 724 -21.66 9.36 -13.70
C ARG A 724 -22.70 9.02 -14.76
N TRP A 725 -23.43 10.03 -15.23
CA TRP A 725 -24.34 9.86 -16.35
C TRP A 725 -23.57 9.73 -17.67
N SER A 726 -24.08 8.93 -18.60
CA SER A 726 -23.76 9.09 -20.02
C SER A 726 -24.23 10.47 -20.52
N PRO A 727 -23.62 11.07 -21.55
CA PRO A 727 -24.03 12.38 -22.05
C PRO A 727 -25.48 12.46 -22.56
N ASP A 728 -26.08 11.32 -22.94
CA ASP A 728 -27.49 11.21 -23.34
C ASP A 728 -28.46 10.94 -22.16
N GLY A 729 -27.93 10.78 -20.94
CA GLY A 729 -28.68 10.47 -19.72
C GLY A 729 -29.24 9.05 -19.62
N ARG A 730 -29.00 8.16 -20.59
CA ARG A 730 -29.62 6.82 -20.67
C ARG A 730 -28.85 5.73 -19.92
N VAL A 731 -27.70 6.05 -19.35
CA VAL A 731 -26.90 5.15 -18.54
C VAL A 731 -26.36 5.90 -17.32
N LEU A 732 -26.38 5.26 -16.16
CA LEU A 732 -25.55 5.66 -15.04
C LEU A 732 -24.40 4.66 -14.89
N TYR A 733 -23.17 5.14 -15.09
CA TYR A 733 -21.94 4.43 -14.83
C TYR A 733 -21.49 4.64 -13.39
N TYR A 734 -20.85 3.64 -12.80
CA TYR A 734 -20.35 3.66 -11.43
C TYR A 734 -19.21 2.66 -11.24
N VAL A 735 -18.51 2.75 -10.12
CA VAL A 735 -17.48 1.78 -9.70
C VAL A 735 -18.10 0.85 -8.65
N SER A 736 -17.82 -0.45 -8.72
CA SER A 736 -18.39 -1.46 -7.80
C SER A 736 -17.42 -2.60 -7.53
N ASN A 737 -17.34 -3.07 -6.28
CA ASN A 737 -16.59 -4.27 -5.87
C ASN A 737 -17.43 -5.55 -5.76
N ARG A 738 -18.61 -5.61 -6.39
CA ARG A 738 -19.53 -6.76 -6.33
C ARG A 738 -18.88 -8.11 -6.63
N ASP A 739 -17.90 -8.13 -7.53
CA ASP A 739 -17.15 -9.34 -7.93
C ASP A 739 -15.76 -9.40 -7.25
N GLY A 740 -15.62 -8.84 -6.03
CA GLY A 740 -14.40 -8.87 -5.21
C GLY A 740 -13.34 -7.82 -5.56
N ARG A 741 -13.38 -7.23 -6.76
CA ARG A 741 -12.50 -6.11 -7.18
C ARG A 741 -13.32 -4.94 -7.72
N PHE A 742 -12.82 -3.72 -7.53
CA PHE A 742 -13.41 -2.52 -8.12
C PHE A 742 -13.25 -2.51 -9.63
N GLU A 743 -14.37 -2.63 -10.34
CA GLU A 743 -14.50 -2.46 -11.79
C GLU A 743 -15.55 -1.38 -12.09
N VAL A 744 -15.60 -0.90 -13.34
CA VAL A 744 -16.65 0.00 -13.83
C VAL A 744 -17.86 -0.81 -14.30
N TRP A 745 -19.04 -0.36 -13.90
CA TRP A 745 -20.35 -0.94 -14.22
C TRP A 745 -21.27 0.13 -14.78
N GLY A 746 -22.27 -0.29 -15.56
CA GLY A 746 -23.36 0.56 -16.05
C GLY A 746 -24.72 -0.01 -15.67
N ARG A 747 -25.68 0.88 -15.41
CA ARG A 747 -27.11 0.57 -15.32
C ARG A 747 -27.87 1.42 -16.33
N ARG A 748 -28.78 0.85 -17.11
CA ARG A 748 -29.60 1.63 -18.05
C ARG A 748 -30.72 2.37 -17.33
N PHE A 749 -31.08 3.53 -17.85
CA PHE A 749 -32.05 4.44 -17.26
C PHE A 749 -32.95 5.05 -18.34
N GLU A 750 -34.21 5.29 -18.00
CA GLU A 750 -35.21 5.96 -18.85
C GLU A 750 -35.59 7.32 -18.22
N PRO A 751 -34.98 8.44 -18.67
CA PRO A 751 -35.15 9.76 -18.03
C PRO A 751 -36.58 10.28 -17.96
N GLU A 752 -37.46 9.87 -18.87
CA GLU A 752 -38.85 10.34 -18.92
C GLU A 752 -39.77 9.60 -17.93
N THR A 753 -39.38 8.42 -17.44
CA THR A 753 -40.19 7.62 -16.50
C THR A 753 -39.53 7.43 -15.14
N GLY A 754 -38.24 7.78 -15.00
CA GLY A 754 -37.47 7.56 -13.79
C GLY A 754 -37.09 6.10 -13.54
N ARG A 755 -37.16 5.24 -14.57
CA ARG A 755 -37.00 3.79 -14.41
C ARG A 755 -35.62 3.29 -14.79
N VAL A 756 -35.13 2.35 -13.99
CA VAL A 756 -34.00 1.50 -14.33
C VAL A 756 -34.44 0.43 -15.32
N VAL A 757 -33.64 0.17 -16.34
CA VAL A 757 -33.94 -0.80 -17.40
C VAL A 757 -32.91 -1.94 -17.37
N GLY A 758 -33.39 -3.17 -17.15
CA GLY A 758 -32.55 -4.36 -17.10
C GLY A 758 -31.52 -4.40 -15.96
N ASP A 759 -30.57 -5.31 -16.11
CA ASP A 759 -29.55 -5.60 -15.11
C ASP A 759 -28.34 -4.65 -15.20
N ALA A 760 -27.48 -4.70 -14.19
CA ALA A 760 -26.18 -4.04 -14.24
C ALA A 760 -25.25 -4.83 -15.19
N PHE A 761 -24.50 -4.10 -16.02
CA PHE A 761 -23.54 -4.70 -16.94
C PHE A 761 -22.12 -4.17 -16.64
N ARG A 762 -21.12 -5.06 -16.77
CA ARG A 762 -19.71 -4.72 -16.55
C ARG A 762 -19.17 -3.96 -17.77
N VAL A 763 -18.36 -2.93 -17.54
CA VAL A 763 -17.78 -2.05 -18.57
C VAL A 763 -16.27 -2.29 -18.75
N THR A 764 -15.58 -2.57 -17.65
CA THR A 764 -14.14 -2.87 -17.62
C THR A 764 -13.90 -4.26 -17.03
N SER A 765 -12.89 -4.97 -17.52
CA SER A 765 -12.33 -6.17 -16.88
C SER A 765 -10.82 -6.00 -16.89
N PHE A 766 -10.25 -5.64 -15.74
CA PHE A 766 -8.80 -5.53 -15.54
C PHE A 766 -8.22 -6.74 -14.82
N GLU A 767 -9.00 -7.82 -14.72
CA GLU A 767 -8.60 -9.17 -14.29
C GLU A 767 -7.28 -9.58 -14.97
N GLY A 768 -6.31 -10.01 -14.15
CA GLY A 768 -4.98 -10.41 -14.63
C GLY A 768 -4.07 -9.30 -15.15
N SER A 769 -4.58 -8.09 -15.35
CA SER A 769 -3.76 -6.99 -15.82
C SER A 769 -2.96 -6.38 -14.67
N ARG A 770 -1.76 -5.86 -14.98
CA ARG A 770 -0.99 -5.03 -14.04
C ARG A 770 -1.70 -3.74 -13.63
N ARG A 771 -2.85 -3.41 -14.23
CA ARG A 771 -3.62 -2.18 -13.95
C ARG A 771 -4.78 -2.51 -13.04
N ILE A 772 -4.96 -1.75 -11.96
CA ILE A 772 -6.16 -1.81 -11.12
C ILE A 772 -6.75 -0.40 -10.96
N LEU A 773 -8.07 -0.30 -10.83
CA LEU A 773 -8.70 0.94 -10.34
C LEU A 773 -8.13 1.30 -8.96
N SER A 774 -8.11 2.59 -8.62
CA SER A 774 -7.62 3.04 -7.32
C SER A 774 -8.33 2.33 -6.15
N PRO A 775 -7.61 1.56 -5.30
CA PRO A 775 -8.20 1.02 -4.07
C PRO A 775 -8.50 2.13 -3.05
N TYR A 776 -8.01 3.35 -3.27
CA TYR A 776 -8.25 4.53 -2.47
C TYR A 776 -9.39 5.37 -3.08
N LEU A 777 -10.62 4.84 -3.05
CA LEU A 777 -11.80 5.50 -3.62
C LEU A 777 -12.13 6.87 -3.03
N ALA A 778 -11.64 7.18 -1.82
CA ALA A 778 -11.84 8.48 -1.17
C ALA A 778 -11.17 9.65 -1.93
N ASP A 779 -10.09 9.40 -2.68
CA ASP A 779 -9.40 10.42 -3.49
C ASP A 779 -9.63 10.26 -5.00
N MET A 780 -10.23 9.15 -5.45
CA MET A 780 -10.54 8.87 -6.86
C MET A 780 -11.71 9.71 -7.38
N GLU A 781 -11.73 10.02 -8.68
CA GLU A 781 -12.95 10.34 -9.42
C GLU A 781 -12.93 9.61 -10.76
N MET A 782 -14.09 9.21 -11.27
CA MET A 782 -14.28 8.73 -12.64
C MET A 782 -14.77 9.88 -13.52
N ILE A 783 -14.49 9.86 -14.82
CA ILE A 783 -15.00 10.86 -15.79
C ILE A 783 -15.47 10.13 -17.05
N VAL A 784 -16.63 10.52 -17.58
CA VAL A 784 -17.26 9.96 -18.78
C VAL A 784 -17.56 11.10 -19.75
N THR A 785 -17.02 11.03 -20.97
CA THR A 785 -17.44 11.88 -22.11
C THR A 785 -18.27 11.02 -23.07
N ALA A 786 -18.52 11.48 -24.31
CA ALA A 786 -19.18 10.65 -25.33
C ALA A 786 -18.25 9.56 -25.90
N ASP A 787 -16.95 9.85 -25.95
CA ASP A 787 -15.90 9.10 -26.66
C ASP A 787 -14.81 8.50 -25.74
N ARG A 788 -14.76 8.90 -24.46
CA ARG A 788 -13.70 8.53 -23.51
C ARG A 788 -14.22 8.21 -22.11
N LEU A 789 -13.53 7.28 -21.46
CA LEU A 789 -13.64 6.96 -20.04
C LEU A 789 -12.28 7.24 -19.38
N PHE A 790 -12.23 8.16 -18.40
CA PHE A 790 -11.00 8.47 -17.67
C PHE A 790 -11.01 7.86 -16.27
N LEU A 791 -9.93 7.16 -15.94
CA LEU A 791 -9.81 6.32 -14.73
C LEU A 791 -8.46 6.54 -14.03
N PRO A 792 -8.45 6.95 -12.75
CA PRO A 792 -7.27 6.83 -11.90
C PRO A 792 -6.98 5.36 -11.61
N MET A 793 -5.87 4.87 -12.14
CA MET A 793 -5.43 3.47 -11.99
C MET A 793 -4.01 3.41 -11.45
N TYR A 794 -3.65 2.28 -10.86
CA TYR A 794 -2.27 1.94 -10.52
C TYR A 794 -1.78 0.85 -11.46
N GLU A 795 -0.64 1.07 -12.11
CA GLU A 795 0.19 -0.01 -12.61
C GLU A 795 0.94 -0.62 -11.43
N VAL A 796 0.47 -1.78 -10.96
CA VAL A 796 1.07 -2.56 -9.88
C VAL A 796 1.97 -3.63 -10.48
N SER A 797 3.19 -3.75 -9.96
CA SER A 797 4.01 -4.94 -10.12
C SER A 797 4.58 -5.35 -8.78
N SER A 798 4.20 -6.54 -8.35
CA SER A 798 4.69 -7.19 -7.13
C SER A 798 5.72 -8.26 -7.49
N ARG A 799 6.83 -8.35 -6.77
CA ARG A 799 7.86 -9.37 -6.98
C ARG A 799 8.26 -9.99 -5.65
N ILE A 800 8.62 -11.27 -5.66
CA ILE A 800 9.22 -11.89 -4.48
C ILE A 800 10.70 -11.53 -4.42
N TRP A 801 11.13 -11.03 -3.27
CA TRP A 801 12.52 -10.73 -2.93
C TRP A 801 12.94 -11.56 -1.72
N MET A 802 14.25 -11.72 -1.54
CA MET A 802 14.84 -12.43 -0.41
C MET A 802 15.95 -11.60 0.22
N LEU A 803 16.00 -11.63 1.56
CA LEU A 803 17.00 -10.99 2.40
C LEU A 803 17.75 -12.06 3.21
N ASP A 804 19.07 -12.09 3.09
CA ASP A 804 19.97 -12.96 3.88
C ASP A 804 20.28 -12.38 5.26
N GLN A 805 20.81 -13.22 6.16
CA GLN A 805 21.37 -12.84 7.47
C GLN A 805 20.38 -12.05 8.35
N VAL A 806 19.12 -12.50 8.41
CA VAL A 806 18.06 -11.83 9.17
C VAL A 806 17.98 -12.23 10.65
N ASP A 807 18.77 -13.21 11.09
CA ASP A 807 18.92 -13.61 12.49
C ASP A 807 20.25 -13.17 13.15
N HIS A 808 21.11 -12.50 12.37
CA HIS A 808 22.32 -11.77 12.80
C HIS A 808 22.01 -10.28 13.03
#